data_AF-E3JW24-F1
#
_entry.id   AF-E3JW24-F1
#
_cell.length_a   1.000
_cell.length_b   1.000
_cell.length_c   1.000
_cell.angle_alpha   90.00
_cell.angle_beta   90.00
_cell.angle_gamma   90.00
#
_symmetry.space_group_name_H-M   'P 1'
#
loop_
_entity.id
_entity.type
_entity.pdbx_description
1 polymer ?
#
loop_
_entity_poly.entity_id
_entity_poly.type
_entity_poly.pdbx_seq_one_letter_code
_entity_poly.pdbx_strand_id
1 'polypeptide(L)'
;MPINLYSDDTSGNISKQFNKHASFYFTLSGLPPNVANQEFNCHFVTTSNQAGVLELADKLTDEINDLATFGHVAYDHELCEEVLIMSVVLCFQADLPMHAEITCTHMPNASLNPCRMCKLKAQTIEDRKSISYIQNFIRRNTQGHRKADIMLHLRPKCRPSPRLWRDTKMKAKYLWKLSKTEPKTLVDNMITDLGVKDNINKYAMDTMREGQDQILIGKIKRLDTEDDRDQLFSPIMRLKGFDGCLDTPVEILHVFLLGVVKYLTGDFMKGLKACHLERLMASWESFNKNSLNIETINSLNMAKHHGSFLGKHFRIVLQAAPFVFYQFMTEEQRHLWISMCQLSTYIFQTRINDMDKYLTELNKSIDNFMWHITKTTCQWVNKPKLHMLLHLPECIQRFGPATLYATEKFKSFNGVLRNASIHSNRHSPGQDIATKFVNDACLRSILSGGLHWNHRTHGRFRADPQVTAIFQNNPAIQNSLGYNHLLVTPQQQQTCVITTPLPKEQKEGVPDFLQRIFFHQLKLFQHDVLKKDYFVLVKKNTTVGSTKDIECVESIWSASLKSQTQYFIKARRFSQGPIHPFYHMKELYATNHIDYFEASDICACLNVQHNCQSGRCQVARGSRNKGPNYEGNQTTLKIRHNDKKSFILNSASLRDPVTHRELAGINTQYPLNWATAIGTGRYRWKHHPVTQTPQTRASSIAPSLI
;
A
#
# COMPACT_ATOMS: atom_id res chain seq x y z
N MET A 1 -1.30 -23.49 9.84
CA MET A 1 -1.90 -22.22 9.39
C MET A 1 -0.93 -21.07 9.59
N PRO A 2 -0.29 -20.56 8.53
CA PRO A 2 0.59 -19.39 8.65
C PRO A 2 -0.17 -18.10 9.01
N ILE A 3 0.50 -17.18 9.71
CA ILE A 3 -0.03 -15.86 10.06
C ILE A 3 0.85 -14.72 9.52
N ASN A 4 0.22 -13.61 9.17
CA ASN A 4 0.92 -12.34 8.99
C ASN A 4 0.85 -11.56 10.31
N LEU A 5 2.00 -11.33 10.93
CA LEU A 5 2.10 -10.59 12.19
C LEU A 5 2.33 -9.11 11.91
N TYR A 6 1.74 -8.24 12.71
CA TYR A 6 1.89 -6.80 12.60
C TYR A 6 2.16 -6.17 13.95
N SER A 7 3.01 -5.14 13.96
CA SER A 7 3.15 -4.23 15.09
C SER A 7 3.30 -2.79 14.63
N ASP A 8 2.74 -1.86 15.40
CA ASP A 8 2.85 -0.43 15.16
C ASP A 8 2.62 0.37 16.45
N ASP A 9 3.11 1.60 16.41
CA ASP A 9 2.93 2.61 17.44
C ASP A 9 1.60 3.35 17.21
N THR A 10 0.63 3.11 18.09
CA THR A 10 -0.70 3.73 18.00
C THR A 10 -0.89 4.71 19.14
N SER A 11 -1.33 5.93 18.85
CA SER A 11 -1.79 6.82 19.92
C SER A 11 -3.18 6.40 20.39
N GLY A 12 -3.30 6.21 21.72
CA GLY A 12 -4.55 5.96 22.43
C GLY A 12 -5.43 7.21 22.61
N ASN A 13 -5.00 8.36 22.08
CA ASN A 13 -5.74 9.62 22.12
C ASN A 13 -6.24 10.03 20.73
N ILE A 14 -7.18 10.99 20.68
CA ILE A 14 -7.62 11.63 19.43
C ILE A 14 -6.44 12.32 18.73
N SER A 15 -5.54 12.95 19.49
CA SER A 15 -4.30 13.55 18.99
C SER A 15 -3.15 12.54 18.97
N LYS A 16 -2.35 12.53 17.91
CA LYS A 16 -1.29 11.52 17.67
C LYS A 16 -0.07 11.61 18.58
N GLN A 17 0.02 12.61 19.47
CA GLN A 17 1.26 12.94 20.19
C GLN A 17 1.40 12.28 21.56
N PHE A 18 0.31 11.91 22.21
CA PHE A 18 0.32 11.45 23.60
C PHE A 18 -0.30 10.05 23.75
N ASN A 19 0.00 9.40 24.87
CA ASN A 19 -0.45 8.04 25.21
C ASN A 19 -0.15 7.03 24.09
N LYS A 20 1.15 6.78 23.87
CA LYS A 20 1.63 5.85 22.84
C LYS A 20 1.44 4.42 23.31
N HIS A 21 0.85 3.59 22.47
CA HIS A 21 0.73 2.15 22.66
C HIS A 21 1.53 1.39 21.61
N ALA A 22 2.32 0.41 22.02
CA ALA A 22 2.82 -0.65 21.14
C ALA A 22 1.78 -1.77 21.10
N SER A 23 1.36 -2.20 19.92
CA SER A 23 0.28 -3.18 19.77
C SER A 23 0.61 -4.23 18.72
N PHE A 24 0.23 -5.47 18.99
CA PHE A 24 0.33 -6.59 18.05
C PHE A 24 -1.04 -7.02 17.55
N TYR A 25 -1.12 -7.23 16.24
CA TYR A 25 -2.25 -7.88 15.59
C TYR A 25 -1.74 -8.96 14.63
N PHE A 26 -2.61 -9.90 14.26
CA PHE A 26 -2.34 -10.79 13.14
C PHE A 26 -3.55 -10.96 12.24
N THR A 27 -3.29 -11.44 11.02
CA THR A 27 -4.32 -12.01 10.14
C THR A 27 -3.87 -13.39 9.67
N LEU A 28 -4.80 -14.31 9.46
CA LEU A 28 -4.47 -15.58 8.81
C LEU A 28 -3.94 -15.34 7.40
N SER A 29 -2.79 -15.93 7.08
CA SER A 29 -2.22 -15.87 5.74
C SER A 29 -3.02 -16.79 4.80
N GLY A 30 -3.08 -16.42 3.51
CA GLY A 30 -3.80 -17.20 2.49
C GLY A 30 -5.28 -16.86 2.33
N LEU A 31 -5.86 -16.03 3.22
CA LEU A 31 -7.20 -15.49 3.02
C LEU A 31 -7.27 -14.65 1.73
N PRO A 32 -8.33 -14.79 0.91
CA PRO A 32 -8.57 -13.92 -0.22
C PRO A 32 -8.59 -12.43 0.17
N PRO A 33 -8.08 -11.49 -0.64
CA PRO A 33 -7.97 -10.08 -0.26
C PRO A 33 -9.28 -9.44 0.21
N ASN A 34 -10.41 -9.80 -0.39
CA ASN A 34 -11.76 -9.32 -0.02
C ASN A 34 -12.18 -9.78 1.38
N VAL A 35 -11.62 -10.89 1.87
CA VAL A 35 -11.84 -11.41 3.22
C VAL A 35 -10.78 -10.85 4.18
N ALA A 36 -9.51 -10.97 3.80
CA ALA A 36 -8.36 -10.57 4.63
C ALA A 36 -8.28 -9.06 4.96
N ASN A 37 -8.95 -8.22 4.18
CA ASN A 37 -9.01 -6.75 4.39
C ASN A 37 -10.18 -6.29 5.27
N GLN A 38 -11.06 -7.21 5.68
CA GLN A 38 -12.12 -6.88 6.64
C GLN A 38 -11.56 -6.83 8.05
N GLU A 39 -11.99 -5.83 8.83
CA GLU A 39 -11.59 -5.68 10.24
C GLU A 39 -11.97 -6.91 11.08
N PHE A 40 -12.99 -7.66 10.64
CA PHE A 40 -13.38 -8.94 11.25
C PHE A 40 -12.23 -9.96 11.29
N ASN A 41 -11.38 -9.98 10.27
CA ASN A 41 -10.26 -10.93 10.12
C ASN A 41 -8.92 -10.36 10.61
N CYS A 42 -8.96 -9.26 11.36
CA CYS A 42 -7.82 -8.70 12.07
C CYS A 42 -7.96 -9.04 13.56
N HIS A 43 -7.01 -9.82 14.07
CA HIS A 43 -7.06 -10.36 15.42
C HIS A 43 -6.08 -9.62 16.33
N PHE A 44 -6.60 -9.10 17.44
CA PHE A 44 -5.81 -8.48 18.50
C PHE A 44 -5.03 -9.54 19.29
N VAL A 45 -3.77 -9.24 19.61
CA VAL A 45 -2.92 -10.10 20.43
C VAL A 45 -2.64 -9.42 21.77
N THR A 46 -1.98 -8.26 21.75
CA THR A 46 -1.59 -7.55 22.97
C THR A 46 -1.34 -6.07 22.68
N THR A 47 -1.41 -5.24 23.72
CA THR A 47 -1.04 -3.83 23.69
C THR A 47 -0.46 -3.38 25.02
N SER A 48 0.46 -2.43 24.98
CA SER A 48 0.94 -1.76 26.18
C SER A 48 1.33 -0.32 25.89
N ASN A 49 1.05 0.58 26.85
CA ASN A 49 1.54 1.94 26.87
C ASN A 49 2.78 2.12 27.77
N GLN A 50 3.28 1.02 28.34
CA GLN A 50 4.47 1.00 29.20
C GLN A 50 5.61 0.18 28.57
N ALA A 51 5.26 -0.96 27.96
CA ALA A 51 6.23 -1.87 27.37
C ALA A 51 6.50 -1.56 25.89
N GLY A 52 7.76 -1.75 25.49
CA GLY A 52 8.19 -1.66 24.10
C GLY A 52 7.76 -2.87 23.26
N VAL A 53 7.91 -2.76 21.94
CA VAL A 53 7.55 -3.85 21.01
C VAL A 53 8.31 -5.14 21.28
N LEU A 54 9.61 -5.05 21.59
CA LEU A 54 10.44 -6.24 21.84
C LEU A 54 10.12 -6.87 23.21
N GLU A 55 9.72 -6.08 24.20
CA GLU A 55 9.30 -6.61 25.51
C GLU A 55 7.97 -7.38 25.38
N LEU A 56 7.01 -6.83 24.63
CA LEU A 56 5.77 -7.54 24.30
C LEU A 56 6.03 -8.79 23.45
N ALA A 57 6.99 -8.72 22.53
CA ALA A 57 7.34 -9.84 21.65
C ALA A 57 7.98 -11.02 22.39
N ASP A 58 8.50 -10.83 23.61
CA ASP A 58 9.19 -11.89 24.36
C ASP A 58 8.27 -13.08 24.64
N LYS A 59 7.14 -12.83 25.30
CA LYS A 59 6.12 -13.86 25.56
C LYS A 59 5.42 -14.35 24.30
N LEU A 60 5.14 -13.44 23.37
CA LEU A 60 4.54 -13.80 22.09
C LEU A 60 5.42 -14.78 21.30
N THR A 61 6.74 -14.62 21.36
CA THR A 61 7.67 -15.53 20.69
C THR A 61 7.61 -16.92 21.28
N ASP A 62 7.56 -17.04 22.60
CA ASP A 62 7.47 -18.33 23.29
C ASP A 62 6.16 -19.05 22.91
N GLU A 63 5.02 -18.35 22.95
CA GLU A 63 3.71 -18.90 22.56
C GLU A 63 3.64 -19.31 21.09
N ILE A 64 4.18 -18.49 20.17
CA ILE A 64 4.21 -18.85 18.74
C ILE A 64 5.15 -20.05 18.52
N ASN A 65 6.26 -20.12 19.23
CA ASN A 65 7.18 -21.26 19.12
C ASN A 65 6.55 -22.56 19.63
N ASP A 66 5.76 -22.49 20.70
CA ASP A 66 4.97 -23.60 21.21
C ASP A 66 3.95 -24.06 20.16
N LEU A 67 3.16 -23.13 19.61
CA LEU A 67 2.19 -23.38 18.55
C LEU A 67 2.82 -23.90 17.25
N ALA A 68 4.06 -23.51 16.95
CA ALA A 68 4.81 -23.99 15.79
C ALA A 68 5.41 -25.38 15.99
N THR A 69 5.63 -25.81 17.23
CA THR A 69 6.35 -27.05 17.56
C THR A 69 5.38 -28.16 17.97
N PHE A 70 4.46 -27.85 18.86
CA PHE A 70 3.54 -28.80 19.47
C PHE A 70 2.11 -28.64 18.94
N GLY A 71 1.77 -27.45 18.43
CA GLY A 71 0.43 -27.15 17.96
C GLY A 71 -0.59 -26.96 19.10
N HIS A 72 -1.83 -26.70 18.72
CA HIS A 72 -2.95 -26.56 19.64
C HIS A 72 -4.14 -27.36 19.11
N VAL A 73 -4.75 -28.19 19.96
CA VAL A 73 -5.96 -28.94 19.59
C VAL A 73 -7.12 -27.96 19.49
N ALA A 74 -7.71 -27.87 18.31
CA ALA A 74 -8.91 -27.08 18.04
C ALA A 74 -9.96 -27.97 17.39
N TYR A 75 -11.22 -27.51 17.36
CA TYR A 75 -12.28 -28.22 16.67
C TYR A 75 -12.46 -27.65 15.27
N ASP A 76 -12.38 -28.49 14.24
CA ASP A 76 -12.69 -28.10 12.87
C ASP A 76 -14.20 -28.23 12.61
N HIS A 77 -14.81 -27.14 12.17
CA HIS A 77 -16.25 -27.11 11.93
C HIS A 77 -16.67 -27.95 10.73
N GLU A 78 -15.88 -27.96 9.66
CA GLU A 78 -16.21 -28.65 8.42
C GLU A 78 -16.01 -30.16 8.56
N LEU A 79 -14.90 -30.56 9.20
CA LEU A 79 -14.58 -31.96 9.44
C LEU A 79 -15.33 -32.56 10.63
N CYS A 80 -15.86 -31.71 11.51
CA CYS A 80 -16.54 -32.11 12.75
C CYS A 80 -15.68 -32.96 13.70
N GLU A 81 -14.38 -32.68 13.76
CA GLU A 81 -13.41 -33.43 14.58
C GLU A 81 -12.38 -32.49 15.24
N GLU A 82 -11.63 -33.04 16.20
CA GLU A 82 -10.48 -32.35 16.77
C GLU A 82 -9.30 -32.42 15.81
N VAL A 83 -8.77 -31.25 15.47
CA VAL A 83 -7.60 -31.09 14.60
C VAL A 83 -6.48 -30.40 15.36
N LEU A 84 -5.24 -30.75 15.01
CA LEU A 84 -4.07 -30.06 15.54
C LEU A 84 -3.74 -28.84 14.67
N ILE A 85 -3.94 -27.64 15.22
CA ILE A 85 -3.55 -26.39 14.55
C ILE A 85 -2.11 -26.07 14.92
N MET A 86 -1.24 -26.01 13.92
CA MET A 86 0.11 -25.48 14.06
C MET A 86 0.21 -24.12 13.35
N SER A 87 0.97 -23.18 13.86
CA SER A 87 1.10 -21.84 13.27
C SER A 87 2.53 -21.33 13.25
N VAL A 88 2.87 -20.55 12.23
CA VAL A 88 4.17 -19.88 12.08
C VAL A 88 3.95 -18.47 11.54
N VAL A 89 4.86 -17.55 11.85
CA VAL A 89 4.85 -16.20 11.26
C VAL A 89 5.38 -16.29 9.83
N LEU A 90 4.49 -16.14 8.84
CA LEU A 90 4.85 -16.10 7.43
C LEU A 90 5.62 -14.82 7.09
N CYS A 91 5.11 -13.67 7.58
CA CYS A 91 5.81 -12.41 7.47
C CYS A 91 5.43 -11.43 8.58
N PHE A 92 6.35 -10.50 8.85
CA PHE A 92 6.16 -9.40 9.78
C PHE A 92 5.94 -8.09 9.00
N GLN A 93 4.76 -7.52 9.15
CA GLN A 93 4.35 -6.28 8.50
C GLN A 93 4.47 -5.12 9.48
N ALA A 94 5.14 -4.05 9.07
CA ALA A 94 5.29 -2.87 9.91
C ALA A 94 5.75 -1.66 9.07
N ASP A 95 5.86 -0.51 9.71
CA ASP A 95 6.58 0.61 9.12
C ASP A 95 8.12 0.38 9.15
N LEU A 96 8.87 1.27 8.51
CA LEU A 96 10.32 1.13 8.41
C LEU A 96 11.05 1.20 9.76
N PRO A 97 10.72 2.13 10.68
CA PRO A 97 11.24 2.10 12.04
C PRO A 97 11.02 0.78 12.76
N MET A 98 9.79 0.28 12.74
CA MET A 98 9.43 -0.97 13.42
C MET A 98 10.12 -2.18 12.77
N HIS A 99 10.22 -2.21 11.44
CA HIS A 99 11.05 -3.21 10.75
C HIS A 99 12.52 -3.14 11.17
N ALA A 100 13.08 -1.94 11.42
CA ALA A 100 14.46 -1.82 11.88
C ALA A 100 14.63 -2.45 13.27
N GLU A 101 13.68 -2.20 14.18
CA GLU A 101 13.68 -2.78 15.53
C GLU A 101 13.54 -4.31 15.50
N ILE A 102 12.56 -4.85 14.77
CA ILE A 102 12.31 -6.30 14.64
C ILE A 102 13.48 -7.03 13.98
N THR A 103 14.16 -6.41 13.03
CA THR A 103 15.30 -7.02 12.32
C THR A 103 16.66 -6.71 12.95
N CYS A 104 16.67 -6.02 14.10
CA CYS A 104 17.89 -5.58 14.78
C CYS A 104 18.83 -4.80 13.83
N THR A 105 18.25 -3.92 13.01
CA THR A 105 18.98 -3.03 12.11
C THR A 105 18.81 -1.58 12.51
N HIS A 106 19.64 -0.70 11.95
CA HIS A 106 19.59 0.72 12.24
C HIS A 106 18.50 1.43 11.45
N MET A 107 18.01 2.54 11.98
CA MET A 107 17.13 3.46 11.26
C MET A 107 17.74 3.86 9.90
N PRO A 108 17.06 3.58 8.77
CA PRO A 108 17.71 3.65 7.46
C PRO A 108 18.30 5.02 7.10
N ASN A 109 17.61 6.12 7.39
CA ASN A 109 17.98 7.45 6.89
C ASN A 109 19.38 7.91 7.36
N ALA A 110 19.69 7.66 8.63
CA ALA A 110 20.95 8.06 9.26
C ALA A 110 21.99 6.92 9.31
N SER A 111 21.66 5.72 8.85
CA SER A 111 22.55 4.56 8.97
C SER A 111 23.55 4.46 7.82
N LEU A 112 24.79 4.08 8.16
CA LEU A 112 25.78 3.62 7.18
C LEU A 112 25.40 2.28 6.51
N ASN A 113 24.48 1.54 7.13
CA ASN A 113 23.95 0.25 6.70
C ASN A 113 22.42 0.34 6.48
N PRO A 114 21.94 1.10 5.49
CA PRO A 114 20.54 1.54 5.43
C PRO A 114 19.55 0.46 4.97
N CYS A 115 20.02 -0.72 4.56
CA CYS A 115 19.16 -1.80 4.05
C CYS A 115 19.14 -2.99 5.01
N ARG A 116 17.95 -3.45 5.37
CA ARG A 116 17.73 -4.65 6.19
C ARG A 116 17.86 -5.97 5.40
N MET A 117 17.74 -5.92 4.08
CA MET A 117 17.74 -7.09 3.20
C MET A 117 19.11 -7.38 2.55
N CYS A 118 20.00 -6.39 2.45
CA CYS A 118 21.33 -6.59 1.86
C CYS A 118 22.43 -5.79 2.56
N LYS A 119 23.67 -6.13 2.26
CA LYS A 119 24.88 -5.53 2.84
C LYS A 119 25.29 -4.22 2.15
N LEU A 120 24.32 -3.38 1.74
CA LEU A 120 24.60 -2.01 1.28
C LEU A 120 25.23 -1.24 2.45
N LYS A 121 26.45 -0.74 2.26
CA LYS A 121 27.24 -0.04 3.29
C LYS A 121 27.97 1.16 2.71
N ALA A 122 28.04 2.25 3.48
CA ALA A 122 28.99 3.34 3.32
C ALA A 122 29.99 3.34 4.49
N GLN A 123 31.20 3.86 4.30
CA GLN A 123 32.17 4.03 5.39
C GLN A 123 31.82 5.27 6.23
N THR A 124 31.50 6.38 5.58
CA THR A 124 30.99 7.62 6.19
C THR A 124 29.71 8.10 5.49
N ILE A 125 29.06 9.15 6.02
CA ILE A 125 27.90 9.76 5.36
C ILE A 125 28.32 10.40 4.03
N GLU A 126 29.50 11.00 4.00
CA GLU A 126 30.12 11.65 2.85
C GLU A 126 30.36 10.65 1.72
N ASP A 127 30.76 9.41 2.05
CA ASP A 127 31.02 8.34 1.08
C ASP A 127 29.78 7.89 0.31
N ARG A 128 28.58 8.30 0.73
CA ARG A 128 27.36 8.11 -0.08
C ARG A 128 27.43 8.83 -1.43
N LYS A 129 28.29 9.85 -1.57
CA LYS A 129 28.57 10.55 -2.84
C LYS A 129 29.53 9.79 -3.75
N SER A 130 30.19 8.74 -3.24
CA SER A 130 31.13 7.94 -4.02
C SER A 130 30.41 7.21 -5.16
N ILE A 131 31.13 6.97 -6.25
CA ILE A 131 30.56 6.24 -7.39
C ILE A 131 30.18 4.82 -7.00
N SER A 132 31.01 4.18 -6.18
CA SER A 132 30.81 2.81 -5.69
C SER A 132 29.53 2.69 -4.88
N TYR A 133 29.28 3.63 -3.95
CA TYR A 133 28.05 3.60 -3.18
C TYR A 133 26.82 3.84 -4.06
N ILE A 134 26.85 4.84 -4.95
CA ILE A 134 25.73 5.12 -5.87
C ILE A 134 25.40 3.89 -6.72
N GLN A 135 26.41 3.26 -7.32
CA GLN A 135 26.29 2.04 -8.11
C GLN A 135 25.69 0.88 -7.31
N ASN A 136 26.17 0.66 -6.08
CA ASN A 136 25.64 -0.39 -5.20
C ASN A 136 24.20 -0.08 -4.75
N PHE A 137 23.88 1.19 -4.49
CA PHE A 137 22.54 1.65 -4.13
C PHE A 137 21.52 1.39 -5.25
N ILE A 138 21.88 1.61 -6.52
CA ILE A 138 20.98 1.36 -7.65
C ILE A 138 21.16 -0.04 -8.27
N ARG A 139 22.03 -0.88 -7.70
CA ARG A 139 22.41 -2.22 -8.20
C ARG A 139 22.89 -2.20 -9.66
N ARG A 140 23.86 -1.35 -9.97
CA ARG A 140 24.52 -1.25 -11.28
C ARG A 140 26.03 -1.32 -11.17
N ASN A 141 26.70 -1.78 -12.23
CA ASN A 141 28.17 -1.69 -12.33
C ASN A 141 28.61 -0.38 -13.02
N THR A 142 29.91 -0.27 -13.25
CA THR A 142 30.55 0.86 -13.95
C THR A 142 30.04 1.06 -15.37
N GLN A 143 29.72 -0.03 -16.07
CA GLN A 143 29.12 0.00 -17.41
C GLN A 143 27.59 0.23 -17.36
N GLY A 144 27.00 0.24 -16.17
CA GLY A 144 25.57 0.46 -16.03
C GLY A 144 24.69 -0.77 -16.34
N HIS A 145 25.28 -1.95 -16.48
CA HIS A 145 24.53 -3.20 -16.58
C HIS A 145 23.96 -3.60 -15.22
N ARG A 146 22.80 -4.29 -15.23
CA ARG A 146 22.42 -5.14 -14.11
C ARG A 146 23.57 -6.10 -13.91
N LYS A 147 24.13 -6.12 -12.71
CA LYS A 147 25.16 -7.09 -12.36
C LYS A 147 24.47 -8.45 -12.36
N ALA A 148 24.76 -9.23 -13.40
CA ALA A 148 23.98 -10.39 -13.77
C ALA A 148 23.81 -11.35 -12.58
N ASP A 149 22.55 -11.68 -12.27
CA ASP A 149 22.18 -13.03 -11.88
C ASP A 149 22.23 -13.86 -13.17
N ILE A 150 23.44 -14.18 -13.66
CA ILE A 150 23.59 -15.29 -14.60
C ILE A 150 23.57 -16.54 -13.73
N MET A 151 22.56 -17.36 -13.93
CA MET A 151 22.58 -18.78 -13.60
C MET A 151 23.84 -19.40 -14.22
N LEU A 152 24.99 -19.40 -13.54
CA LEU A 152 26.09 -20.37 -13.68
C LEU A 152 27.16 -20.11 -12.59
N HIS A 153 27.69 -21.18 -12.04
CA HIS A 153 28.47 -21.27 -10.80
C HIS A 153 29.90 -20.68 -10.79
N LEU A 154 30.24 -19.59 -11.50
CA LEU A 154 31.59 -19.00 -11.42
C LEU A 154 31.53 -17.45 -11.45
N ARG A 155 31.95 -16.81 -10.34
CA ARG A 155 31.84 -15.37 -9.95
C ARG A 155 32.37 -14.36 -11.01
N PRO A 156 31.86 -13.09 -11.06
CA PRO A 156 32.03 -12.07 -9.99
C PRO A 156 30.74 -11.60 -9.27
N LYS A 157 30.83 -11.51 -7.93
CA LYS A 157 29.88 -10.92 -6.96
C LYS A 157 29.65 -9.44 -7.27
N CYS A 158 28.40 -8.96 -7.39
CA CYS A 158 28.22 -7.52 -7.55
C CYS A 158 26.85 -6.87 -7.19
N ARG A 159 25.75 -7.56 -6.88
CA ARG A 159 24.67 -6.98 -6.02
C ARG A 159 25.25 -6.85 -4.59
N PRO A 160 24.88 -5.84 -3.76
CA PRO A 160 25.21 -5.93 -2.34
C PRO A 160 24.70 -7.27 -1.83
N SER A 161 25.59 -8.11 -1.31
CA SER A 161 25.23 -9.48 -0.96
C SER A 161 24.04 -9.46 -0.01
N PRO A 162 23.11 -10.43 -0.10
CA PRO A 162 22.00 -10.51 0.84
C PRO A 162 22.53 -10.56 2.28
N ARG A 163 21.78 -9.95 3.20
CA ARG A 163 21.97 -10.20 4.62
C ARG A 163 21.41 -11.58 4.91
N LEU A 164 22.07 -12.29 5.82
CA LEU A 164 21.61 -13.59 6.29
C LEU A 164 21.21 -13.41 7.74
N TRP A 165 20.03 -13.91 8.13
CA TRP A 165 19.54 -13.74 9.49
C TRP A 165 20.48 -14.37 10.53
N ARG A 166 21.08 -15.52 10.20
CA ARG A 166 22.12 -16.15 11.01
C ARG A 166 23.33 -15.24 11.28
N ASP A 167 23.74 -14.42 10.30
CA ASP A 167 24.86 -13.49 10.48
C ASP A 167 24.49 -12.41 11.50
N THR A 168 23.24 -11.93 11.48
CA THR A 168 22.72 -10.97 12.46
C THR A 168 22.75 -11.56 13.86
N LYS A 169 22.25 -12.79 14.05
CA LYS A 169 22.28 -13.49 15.36
C LYS A 169 23.72 -13.66 15.87
N MET A 170 24.62 -14.13 15.01
CA MET A 170 26.04 -14.33 15.37
C MET A 170 26.72 -13.02 15.76
N LYS A 171 26.48 -11.93 15.01
CA LYS A 171 27.04 -10.61 15.30
C LYS A 171 26.50 -10.02 16.61
N ALA A 172 25.22 -10.20 16.92
CA ALA A 172 24.67 -9.78 18.19
C ALA A 172 25.34 -10.51 19.37
N LYS A 173 25.51 -11.83 19.26
CA LYS A 173 26.24 -12.65 20.25
C LYS A 173 27.71 -12.23 20.38
N TYR A 174 28.36 -11.88 19.27
CA TYR A 174 29.72 -11.33 19.28
C TYR A 174 29.80 -9.99 20.03
N LEU A 175 28.87 -9.07 19.77
CA LEU A 175 28.82 -7.77 20.45
C LEU A 175 28.62 -7.90 21.97
N TRP A 176 27.80 -8.85 22.42
CA TRP A 176 27.65 -9.16 23.85
C TRP A 176 28.95 -9.65 24.50
N LYS A 177 29.71 -10.50 23.81
CA LYS A 177 31.02 -10.95 24.31
C LYS A 177 32.00 -9.79 24.38
N LEU A 178 32.07 -9.01 23.30
CA LEU A 178 32.95 -7.85 23.18
C LEU A 178 32.67 -6.80 24.27
N SER A 179 31.41 -6.61 24.65
CA SER A 179 31.05 -5.61 25.66
C SER A 179 31.54 -5.91 27.07
N LYS A 180 31.94 -7.14 27.35
CA LYS A 180 32.47 -7.53 28.67
C LYS A 180 33.92 -7.12 28.87
N THR A 181 34.68 -6.98 27.78
CA THR A 181 36.13 -6.69 27.82
C THR A 181 36.46 -5.31 27.28
N GLU A 182 35.73 -4.83 26.28
CA GLU A 182 36.08 -3.61 25.54
C GLU A 182 35.38 -2.35 26.08
N PRO A 183 35.94 -1.16 25.83
CA PRO A 183 35.28 0.11 26.16
C PRO A 183 34.01 0.35 25.33
N LYS A 184 33.05 1.11 25.91
CA LYS A 184 31.74 1.39 25.30
C LYS A 184 31.86 1.99 23.89
N THR A 185 32.79 2.93 23.70
CA THR A 185 33.03 3.61 22.43
C THR A 185 33.40 2.64 21.30
N LEU A 186 34.24 1.64 21.60
CA LEU A 186 34.61 0.61 20.63
C LEU A 186 33.40 -0.26 20.27
N VAL A 187 32.62 -0.67 21.27
CA VAL A 187 31.40 -1.48 21.04
C VAL A 187 30.37 -0.72 20.21
N ASP A 188 30.15 0.57 20.50
CA ASP A 188 29.19 1.41 19.76
C ASP A 188 29.63 1.63 18.30
N ASN A 189 30.93 1.76 18.05
CA ASN A 189 31.50 1.76 16.70
C ASN A 189 31.26 0.42 16.00
N MET A 190 31.50 -0.70 16.68
CA MET A 190 31.28 -2.04 16.13
C MET A 190 29.80 -2.33 15.82
N ILE A 191 28.86 -1.87 16.66
CA ILE A 191 27.41 -1.91 16.39
C ILE A 191 27.11 -1.25 15.05
N THR A 192 27.63 -0.04 14.85
CA THR A 192 27.46 0.74 13.62
C THR A 192 28.08 0.04 12.41
N ASP A 193 29.30 -0.47 12.57
CA ASP A 193 30.09 -1.08 11.50
C ASP A 193 29.52 -2.41 11.02
N LEU A 194 29.12 -3.26 11.96
CA LEU A 194 28.48 -4.55 11.69
C LEU A 194 27.05 -4.36 11.16
N GLY A 195 26.46 -3.20 11.42
CA GLY A 195 25.10 -2.83 11.05
C GLY A 195 24.05 -3.69 11.75
N VAL A 196 24.28 -4.00 13.02
CA VAL A 196 23.38 -4.79 13.88
C VAL A 196 23.13 -3.99 15.16
N LYS A 197 21.88 -3.66 15.41
CA LYS A 197 21.41 -2.90 16.57
C LYS A 197 20.28 -3.68 17.24
N ASP A 198 20.65 -4.57 18.14
CA ASP A 198 19.71 -5.25 19.03
C ASP A 198 19.50 -4.38 20.28
N ASN A 199 18.30 -3.81 20.43
CA ASN A 199 17.98 -2.90 21.53
C ASN A 199 17.95 -3.59 22.89
N ILE A 200 17.54 -4.86 22.96
CA ILE A 200 17.49 -5.64 24.22
C ILE A 200 18.92 -5.89 24.71
N ASN A 201 19.77 -6.41 23.81
CA ASN A 201 21.17 -6.64 24.11
C ASN A 201 21.89 -5.33 24.46
N LYS A 202 21.66 -4.26 23.69
CA LYS A 202 22.27 -2.94 23.96
C LYS A 202 21.88 -2.38 25.32
N TYR A 203 20.61 -2.51 25.70
CA TYR A 203 20.16 -2.12 27.04
C TYR A 203 20.89 -2.92 28.13
N ALA A 204 20.97 -4.25 28.00
CA ALA A 204 21.71 -5.08 28.95
C ALA A 204 23.21 -4.71 29.04
N MET A 205 23.85 -4.43 27.89
CA MET A 205 25.25 -3.98 27.84
C MET A 205 25.45 -2.65 28.57
N ASP A 206 24.54 -1.69 28.38
CA ASP A 206 24.62 -0.38 29.02
C ASP A 206 24.34 -0.49 30.54
N THR A 207 23.32 -1.24 30.95
CA THR A 207 23.01 -1.51 32.37
C THR A 207 24.21 -2.11 33.12
N MET A 208 24.87 -3.12 32.53
CA MET A 208 26.04 -3.76 33.13
C MET A 208 27.21 -2.79 33.33
N ARG A 209 27.35 -1.79 32.45
CA ARG A 209 28.42 -0.78 32.54
C ARG A 209 28.09 0.34 33.50
N GLU A 210 26.84 0.79 33.52
CA GLU A 210 26.39 1.90 34.37
C GLU A 210 26.37 1.51 35.85
N GLY A 211 26.09 0.23 36.16
CA GLY A 211 26.19 -0.28 37.52
C GLY A 211 25.09 0.20 38.48
N GLN A 212 24.09 0.92 37.99
CA GLN A 212 23.08 1.59 38.83
C GLN A 212 21.99 0.63 39.35
N ASP A 213 21.54 -0.32 38.53
CA ASP A 213 20.47 -1.26 38.88
C ASP A 213 21.03 -2.66 39.21
N GLN A 214 21.35 -2.86 40.50
CA GLN A 214 21.95 -4.13 40.97
C GLN A 214 21.01 -5.33 40.83
N ILE A 215 19.70 -5.11 40.88
CA ILE A 215 18.70 -6.17 40.72
C ILE A 215 18.73 -6.67 39.28
N LEU A 216 18.69 -5.74 38.32
CA LEU A 216 18.75 -6.06 36.90
C LEU A 216 20.10 -6.63 36.49
N ILE A 217 21.21 -6.12 37.03
CA ILE A 217 22.56 -6.69 36.83
C ILE A 217 22.61 -8.14 37.32
N GLY A 218 22.06 -8.42 38.52
CA GLY A 218 21.94 -9.77 39.04
C GLY A 218 21.14 -10.68 38.11
N LYS A 219 20.03 -10.18 37.54
CA LYS A 219 19.24 -10.90 36.54
C LYS A 219 20.03 -11.18 35.25
N ILE A 220 20.73 -10.18 34.71
CA ILE A 220 21.55 -10.30 33.51
C ILE A 220 22.66 -11.35 33.71
N LYS A 221 23.35 -11.31 34.86
CA LYS A 221 24.38 -12.31 35.20
C LYS A 221 23.82 -13.74 35.28
N ARG A 222 22.60 -13.91 35.82
CA ARG A 222 21.93 -15.21 35.85
C ARG A 222 21.56 -15.72 34.45
N LEU A 223 21.18 -14.82 33.54
CA LEU A 223 20.84 -15.17 32.16
C LEU A 223 22.06 -15.44 31.27
N ASP A 224 23.27 -15.08 31.71
CA ASP A 224 24.50 -15.25 30.94
C ASP A 224 25.08 -16.68 30.99
N THR A 225 24.25 -17.68 31.29
CA THR A 225 24.52 -19.12 31.20
C THR A 225 24.37 -19.62 29.75
N GLU A 226 24.68 -20.89 29.45
CA GLU A 226 24.49 -21.41 28.08
C GLU A 226 23.01 -21.61 27.71
N ASP A 227 22.19 -22.02 28.68
CA ASP A 227 20.78 -22.35 28.45
C ASP A 227 19.88 -21.11 28.31
N ASP A 228 20.17 -20.04 29.04
CA ASP A 228 19.30 -18.84 29.11
C ASP A 228 19.79 -17.64 28.29
N ARG A 229 20.99 -17.73 27.68
CA ARG A 229 21.64 -16.58 27.02
C ARG A 229 20.78 -15.93 25.95
N ASP A 230 19.93 -16.71 25.29
CA ASP A 230 19.08 -16.22 24.21
C ASP A 230 18.00 -15.22 24.70
N GLN A 231 17.79 -15.09 26.02
CA GLN A 231 16.95 -14.04 26.64
C GLN A 231 17.64 -12.67 26.73
N LEU A 232 18.96 -12.60 26.52
CA LEU A 232 19.71 -11.34 26.48
C LEU A 232 19.68 -10.66 25.10
N PHE A 233 18.99 -11.25 24.13
CA PHE A 233 18.87 -10.76 22.77
C PHE A 233 17.41 -10.51 22.40
N SER A 234 17.20 -9.81 21.28
CA SER A 234 15.86 -9.62 20.73
C SER A 234 15.11 -10.96 20.63
N PRO A 235 13.89 -11.07 21.19
CA PRO A 235 13.15 -12.33 21.21
C PRO A 235 12.82 -12.82 19.80
N ILE A 236 12.72 -11.92 18.82
CA ILE A 236 12.53 -12.28 17.40
C ILE A 236 13.65 -13.20 16.88
N MET A 237 14.85 -13.17 17.47
CA MET A 237 15.91 -14.12 17.12
C MET A 237 15.62 -15.55 17.55
N ARG A 238 14.74 -15.77 18.54
CA ARG A 238 14.28 -17.09 19.00
C ARG A 238 13.08 -17.61 18.22
N LEU A 239 12.41 -16.76 17.44
CA LEU A 239 11.22 -17.14 16.67
C LEU A 239 11.55 -18.22 15.62
N LYS A 240 10.94 -19.39 15.76
CA LYS A 240 11.12 -20.55 14.87
C LYS A 240 10.44 -20.29 13.53
N GLY A 241 11.11 -20.70 12.45
CA GLY A 241 10.59 -20.54 11.09
C GLY A 241 10.61 -19.11 10.54
N PHE A 242 11.20 -18.15 11.26
CA PHE A 242 11.26 -16.73 10.85
C PHE A 242 12.68 -16.28 10.50
N ASP A 243 12.83 -15.67 9.31
CA ASP A 243 14.04 -15.00 8.86
C ASP A 243 13.81 -13.48 8.78
N GLY A 244 14.42 -12.71 9.68
CA GLY A 244 14.23 -11.25 9.71
C GLY A 244 14.63 -10.52 8.42
N CYS A 245 15.48 -11.11 7.57
CA CYS A 245 15.88 -10.52 6.29
C CYS A 245 14.91 -10.85 5.16
N LEU A 246 14.30 -12.05 5.16
CA LEU A 246 13.42 -12.52 4.09
C LEU A 246 11.92 -12.34 4.40
N ASP A 247 11.55 -12.39 5.68
CA ASP A 247 10.17 -12.40 6.16
C ASP A 247 9.69 -11.02 6.66
N THR A 248 10.43 -9.96 6.31
CA THR A 248 10.03 -8.55 6.51
C THR A 248 9.85 -7.83 5.16
N PRO A 249 8.77 -8.13 4.42
CA PRO A 249 8.62 -7.71 3.02
C PRO A 249 8.61 -6.19 2.82
N VAL A 250 8.83 -5.75 1.57
CA VAL A 250 8.83 -4.34 1.18
C VAL A 250 7.42 -3.75 1.28
N GLU A 251 7.10 -3.16 2.42
CA GLU A 251 5.76 -2.60 2.69
C GLU A 251 5.46 -1.37 1.82
N ILE A 252 4.51 -1.51 0.88
CA ILE A 252 4.29 -0.54 -0.20
C ILE A 252 3.65 0.78 0.23
N LEU A 253 2.92 0.81 1.36
CA LEU A 253 2.39 2.07 1.88
C LEU A 253 3.54 2.98 2.34
N HIS A 254 4.51 2.45 3.09
CA HIS A 254 5.61 3.24 3.63
C HIS A 254 6.76 3.42 2.64
N VAL A 255 7.08 2.39 1.87
CA VAL A 255 8.20 2.43 0.92
C VAL A 255 7.82 3.22 -0.33
N PHE A 256 6.67 2.91 -0.94
CA PHE A 256 6.27 3.51 -2.20
C PHE A 256 5.44 4.78 -1.98
N LEU A 257 4.25 4.72 -1.37
CA LEU A 257 3.36 5.89 -1.24
C LEU A 257 3.93 6.98 -0.33
N LEU A 258 4.17 6.67 0.95
CA LEU A 258 4.73 7.59 1.95
C LEU A 258 6.27 7.69 1.85
N GLY A 259 6.86 7.13 0.80
CA GLY A 259 8.26 7.19 0.47
C GLY A 259 8.47 7.80 -0.89
N VAL A 260 8.70 6.95 -1.90
CA VAL A 260 8.99 7.34 -3.29
C VAL A 260 8.04 8.43 -3.81
N VAL A 261 6.73 8.19 -3.76
CA VAL A 261 5.71 9.13 -4.29
C VAL A 261 5.67 10.41 -3.48
N LYS A 262 5.71 10.32 -2.14
CA LYS A 262 5.78 11.48 -1.24
C LYS A 262 7.00 12.34 -1.52
N TYR A 263 8.16 11.73 -1.75
CA TYR A 263 9.40 12.46 -2.03
C TYR A 263 9.31 13.23 -3.34
N LEU A 264 8.87 12.58 -4.43
CA LEU A 264 8.74 13.24 -5.73
C LEU A 264 7.63 14.28 -5.76
N THR A 265 6.51 14.02 -5.09
CA THR A 265 5.43 15.01 -4.94
C THR A 265 5.92 16.23 -4.19
N GLY A 266 6.62 16.06 -3.07
CA GLY A 266 7.17 17.17 -2.29
C GLY A 266 8.21 17.98 -3.07
N ASP A 267 9.08 17.31 -3.82
CA ASP A 267 10.08 17.95 -4.69
C ASP A 267 9.41 18.78 -5.80
N PHE A 268 8.43 18.20 -6.50
CA PHE A 268 7.65 18.88 -7.52
C PHE A 268 6.89 20.10 -6.98
N MET A 269 6.17 19.93 -5.87
CA MET A 269 5.35 21.00 -5.30
C MET A 269 6.20 22.19 -4.81
N LYS A 270 7.42 21.95 -4.32
CA LYS A 270 8.38 23.00 -3.97
C LYS A 270 8.84 23.84 -5.18
N GLY A 271 8.83 23.26 -6.37
CA GLY A 271 9.19 23.94 -7.61
C GLY A 271 8.08 24.80 -8.23
N LEU A 272 6.84 24.72 -7.72
CA LEU A 272 5.73 25.48 -8.25
C LEU A 272 5.72 26.93 -7.75
N LYS A 273 5.39 27.87 -8.66
CA LYS A 273 5.24 29.29 -8.37
C LYS A 273 3.78 29.62 -8.02
N ALA A 274 3.57 30.73 -7.31
CA ALA A 274 2.21 31.18 -6.94
C ALA A 274 1.27 31.34 -8.15
N CYS A 275 1.79 31.80 -9.30
CA CYS A 275 1.02 31.93 -10.54
C CYS A 275 0.51 30.59 -11.12
N HIS A 276 1.11 29.45 -10.74
CA HIS A 276 0.66 28.14 -11.19
C HIS A 276 -0.55 27.63 -10.39
N LEU A 277 -0.82 28.20 -9.22
CA LEU A 277 -1.78 27.66 -8.25
C LEU A 277 -3.21 27.65 -8.81
N GLU A 278 -3.62 28.70 -9.51
CA GLU A 278 -4.95 28.82 -10.13
C GLU A 278 -5.20 27.68 -11.12
N ARG A 279 -4.28 27.48 -12.07
CA ARG A 279 -4.40 26.42 -13.07
C ARG A 279 -4.29 25.02 -12.45
N LEU A 280 -3.46 24.85 -11.43
CA LEU A 280 -3.34 23.60 -10.68
C LEU A 280 -4.68 23.23 -10.02
N MET A 281 -5.30 24.18 -9.32
CA MET A 281 -6.60 23.98 -8.67
C MET A 281 -7.69 23.68 -9.69
N ALA A 282 -7.73 24.42 -10.80
CA ALA A 282 -8.67 24.17 -11.89
C ALA A 282 -8.51 22.77 -12.50
N SER A 283 -7.28 22.29 -12.62
CA SER A 283 -6.97 20.94 -13.16
C SER A 283 -7.40 19.84 -12.18
N TRP A 284 -7.19 20.03 -10.87
CA TRP A 284 -7.71 19.10 -9.85
C TRP A 284 -9.23 19.02 -9.85
N GLU A 285 -9.91 20.16 -10.00
CA GLU A 285 -11.37 20.23 -10.01
C GLU A 285 -11.99 19.61 -11.28
N SER A 286 -11.31 19.73 -12.42
CA SER A 286 -11.74 19.18 -13.71
C SER A 286 -11.27 17.75 -13.98
N PHE A 287 -10.46 17.15 -13.11
CA PHE A 287 -9.98 15.78 -13.31
C PHE A 287 -11.14 14.77 -13.31
N ASN A 288 -11.25 13.96 -14.36
CA ASN A 288 -12.31 12.96 -14.46
C ASN A 288 -12.01 11.78 -13.53
N LYS A 289 -12.78 11.68 -12.44
CA LYS A 289 -12.64 10.62 -11.43
C LYS A 289 -13.40 9.32 -11.77
N ASN A 290 -14.14 9.28 -12.88
CA ASN A 290 -14.92 8.12 -13.29
C ASN A 290 -14.02 6.88 -13.35
N SER A 291 -14.49 5.76 -12.81
CA SER A 291 -13.76 4.47 -12.78
C SER A 291 -12.44 4.46 -11.99
N LEU A 292 -12.15 5.44 -11.12
CA LEU A 292 -10.88 5.47 -10.32
C LEU A 292 -11.05 5.14 -8.82
N ASN A 293 -12.25 4.76 -8.38
CA ASN A 293 -12.59 4.59 -6.95
C ASN A 293 -12.21 5.82 -6.09
N ILE A 294 -12.38 7.03 -6.65
CA ILE A 294 -12.13 8.32 -5.99
C ILE A 294 -13.48 9.00 -5.79
N GLU A 295 -13.95 9.09 -4.56
CA GLU A 295 -15.24 9.73 -4.25
C GLU A 295 -15.19 11.24 -4.45
N THR A 296 -14.20 11.91 -3.84
CA THR A 296 -14.05 13.37 -3.87
C THR A 296 -12.58 13.77 -3.94
N ILE A 297 -12.33 14.89 -4.62
CA ILE A 297 -11.03 15.56 -4.65
C ILE A 297 -11.26 16.98 -4.16
N ASN A 298 -10.62 17.35 -3.06
CA ASN A 298 -10.63 18.73 -2.59
C ASN A 298 -9.43 19.45 -3.24
N SER A 299 -9.68 20.20 -4.31
CA SER A 299 -8.67 20.93 -5.10
C SER A 299 -7.78 21.85 -4.25
N LEU A 300 -8.35 22.55 -3.27
CA LEU A 300 -7.62 23.40 -2.35
C LEU A 300 -6.64 22.61 -1.48
N ASN A 301 -7.10 21.51 -0.87
CA ASN A 301 -6.26 20.64 -0.06
C ASN A 301 -5.15 20.00 -0.89
N MET A 302 -5.47 19.58 -2.11
CA MET A 302 -4.49 18.96 -3.01
C MET A 302 -3.38 19.94 -3.42
N ALA A 303 -3.70 21.23 -3.52
CA ALA A 303 -2.75 22.26 -3.91
C ALA A 303 -1.96 22.84 -2.71
N LYS A 304 -2.63 23.20 -1.61
CA LYS A 304 -2.02 23.92 -0.48
C LYS A 304 -1.51 23.02 0.64
N HIS A 305 -2.13 21.85 0.86
CA HIS A 305 -1.87 21.02 2.04
C HIS A 305 -1.17 19.68 1.72
N HIS A 306 -0.33 19.68 0.68
CA HIS A 306 0.40 18.48 0.21
C HIS A 306 1.35 17.88 1.27
N GLY A 307 1.84 18.68 2.22
CA GLY A 307 2.65 18.20 3.35
C GLY A 307 1.93 17.24 4.29
N SER A 308 0.60 17.34 4.37
CA SER A 308 -0.26 16.55 5.27
C SER A 308 -0.92 15.35 4.56
N PHE A 309 -0.45 15.00 3.36
CA PHE A 309 -1.01 13.89 2.60
C PHE A 309 -0.86 12.54 3.29
N LEU A 310 -1.91 11.72 3.18
CA LEU A 310 -1.97 10.33 3.60
C LEU A 310 -1.82 9.42 2.36
N GLY A 311 -1.68 8.11 2.59
CA GLY A 311 -1.54 7.12 1.50
C GLY A 311 -2.63 7.25 0.42
N LYS A 312 -3.89 7.45 0.82
CA LYS A 312 -5.00 7.67 -0.12
C LYS A 312 -4.81 8.88 -1.04
N HIS A 313 -4.25 9.99 -0.53
CA HIS A 313 -4.00 11.18 -1.35
C HIS A 313 -2.89 10.91 -2.38
N PHE A 314 -1.84 10.16 -1.99
CA PHE A 314 -0.79 9.78 -2.94
C PHE A 314 -1.26 8.81 -4.02
N ARG A 315 -2.24 7.94 -3.73
CA ARG A 315 -2.92 7.13 -4.77
C ARG A 315 -3.68 8.00 -5.77
N ILE A 316 -4.33 9.08 -5.32
CA ILE A 316 -4.96 10.07 -6.21
C ILE A 316 -3.89 10.76 -7.06
N VAL A 317 -2.78 11.19 -6.45
CA VAL A 317 -1.66 11.83 -7.18
C VAL A 317 -1.12 10.93 -8.28
N LEU A 318 -0.87 9.64 -8.02
CA LEU A 318 -0.38 8.70 -9.02
C LEU A 318 -1.29 8.62 -10.25
N GLN A 319 -2.60 8.56 -10.04
CA GLN A 319 -3.59 8.40 -11.12
C GLN A 319 -3.87 9.72 -11.87
N ALA A 320 -3.63 10.88 -11.24
CA ALA A 320 -3.99 12.18 -11.77
C ALA A 320 -2.81 13.04 -12.25
N ALA A 321 -1.59 12.77 -11.79
CA ALA A 321 -0.40 13.54 -12.12
C ALA A 321 -0.19 13.77 -13.63
N PRO A 322 -0.43 12.78 -14.53
CA PRO A 322 -0.29 13.01 -15.97
C PRO A 322 -1.16 14.14 -16.53
N PHE A 323 -2.31 14.39 -15.90
CA PHE A 323 -3.30 15.35 -16.37
C PHE A 323 -3.29 16.65 -15.58
N VAL A 324 -2.80 16.60 -14.33
CA VAL A 324 -2.80 17.73 -13.41
C VAL A 324 -1.43 18.40 -13.33
N PHE A 325 -0.34 17.62 -13.30
CA PHE A 325 1.00 18.12 -13.03
C PHE A 325 1.85 18.36 -14.28
N TYR A 326 1.71 17.56 -15.34
CA TYR A 326 2.65 17.54 -16.48
C TYR A 326 2.76 18.88 -17.22
N GLN A 327 1.71 19.70 -17.18
CA GLN A 327 1.71 21.05 -17.76
C GLN A 327 2.71 22.02 -17.08
N PHE A 328 3.23 21.68 -15.90
CA PHE A 328 4.22 22.45 -15.16
C PHE A 328 5.62 21.80 -15.17
N MET A 329 5.79 20.71 -15.92
CA MET A 329 7.01 19.90 -15.92
C MET A 329 7.80 20.11 -17.21
N THR A 330 9.12 20.09 -17.09
CA THR A 330 9.99 19.86 -18.25
C THR A 330 9.79 18.44 -18.80
N GLU A 331 10.26 18.19 -20.01
CA GLU A 331 10.20 16.86 -20.61
C GLU A 331 10.87 15.79 -19.73
N GLU A 332 12.08 16.06 -19.22
CA GLU A 332 12.79 15.13 -18.33
C GLU A 332 12.01 14.84 -17.03
N GLN A 333 11.37 15.85 -16.43
CA GLN A 333 10.51 15.66 -15.26
C GLN A 333 9.28 14.83 -15.62
N ARG A 334 8.65 15.06 -16.78
CA ARG A 334 7.53 14.23 -17.24
C ARG A 334 7.94 12.77 -17.39
N HIS A 335 9.06 12.46 -18.04
CA HIS A 335 9.52 11.07 -18.18
C HIS A 335 9.73 10.37 -16.83
N LEU A 336 10.30 11.07 -15.84
CA LEU A 336 10.41 10.54 -14.48
C LEU A 336 9.04 10.22 -13.89
N TRP A 337 8.08 11.14 -13.97
CA TRP A 337 6.74 10.91 -13.45
C TRP A 337 5.96 9.82 -14.22
N ILE A 338 6.10 9.75 -15.54
CA ILE A 338 5.52 8.70 -16.39
C ILE A 338 6.00 7.34 -15.91
N SER A 339 7.31 7.17 -15.75
CA SER A 339 7.89 5.90 -15.29
C SER A 339 7.40 5.50 -13.89
N MET A 340 7.22 6.46 -12.97
CA MET A 340 6.64 6.21 -11.64
C MET A 340 5.16 5.81 -11.71
N CYS A 341 4.36 6.50 -12.53
CA CYS A 341 2.94 6.22 -12.69
C CYS A 341 2.72 4.84 -13.31
N GLN A 342 3.49 4.49 -14.35
CA GLN A 342 3.46 3.15 -14.95
C GLN A 342 3.87 2.07 -13.95
N LEU A 343 4.96 2.28 -13.19
CA LEU A 343 5.40 1.36 -12.15
C LEU A 343 4.30 1.11 -11.10
N SER A 344 3.55 2.15 -10.72
CA SER A 344 2.49 2.01 -9.72
C SER A 344 1.39 1.03 -10.15
N THR A 345 1.11 0.91 -11.45
CA THR A 345 0.12 -0.04 -11.96
C THR A 345 0.52 -1.50 -11.74
N TYR A 346 1.82 -1.80 -11.71
CA TYR A 346 2.30 -3.14 -11.34
C TYR A 346 2.23 -3.32 -9.82
N ILE A 347 2.69 -2.33 -9.05
CA ILE A 347 2.75 -2.40 -7.57
C ILE A 347 1.38 -2.64 -6.93
N PHE A 348 0.32 -2.01 -7.46
CA PHE A 348 -1.05 -2.12 -6.93
C PHE A 348 -1.91 -3.17 -7.63
N GLN A 349 -1.34 -3.98 -8.53
CA GLN A 349 -2.04 -5.12 -9.12
C GLN A 349 -2.32 -6.17 -8.04
N THR A 350 -3.57 -6.63 -7.96
CA THR A 350 -4.04 -7.54 -6.90
C THR A 350 -4.02 -9.01 -7.30
N ARG A 351 -3.85 -9.32 -8.58
CA ARG A 351 -3.86 -10.67 -9.14
C ARG A 351 -2.76 -10.81 -10.18
N ILE A 352 -1.93 -11.84 -10.08
CA ILE A 352 -0.83 -12.10 -11.02
C ILE A 352 -1.10 -13.46 -11.67
N ASN A 353 -1.33 -13.48 -12.98
CA ASN A 353 -1.64 -14.70 -13.72
C ASN A 353 -0.38 -15.49 -14.09
N ASP A 354 0.71 -14.78 -14.41
CA ASP A 354 2.00 -15.34 -14.77
C ASP A 354 3.08 -14.58 -13.99
N MET A 355 3.70 -15.27 -13.03
CA MET A 355 4.66 -14.67 -12.11
C MET A 355 5.95 -14.25 -12.83
N ASP A 356 6.48 -15.08 -13.73
CA ASP A 356 7.76 -14.81 -14.40
C ASP A 356 7.65 -13.64 -15.37
N LYS A 357 6.58 -13.62 -16.16
CA LYS A 357 6.27 -12.49 -17.04
C LYS A 357 6.05 -11.21 -16.24
N TYR A 358 5.27 -11.28 -15.16
CA TYR A 358 5.02 -10.12 -14.30
C TYR A 358 6.31 -9.60 -13.66
N LEU A 359 7.15 -10.46 -13.09
CA LEU A 359 8.41 -10.07 -12.47
C LEU A 359 9.39 -9.47 -13.47
N THR A 360 9.41 -9.98 -14.71
CA THR A 360 10.22 -9.42 -15.80
C THR A 360 9.79 -7.97 -16.11
N GLU A 361 8.49 -7.75 -16.30
CA GLU A 361 7.96 -6.41 -16.61
C GLU A 361 8.07 -5.44 -15.43
N LEU A 362 7.82 -5.91 -14.21
CA LEU A 362 8.03 -5.12 -13.00
C LEU A 362 9.49 -4.68 -12.87
N ASN A 363 10.44 -5.58 -13.10
CA ASN A 363 11.87 -5.26 -13.05
C ASN A 363 12.26 -4.20 -14.08
N LYS A 364 11.77 -4.32 -15.32
CA LYS A 364 11.97 -3.29 -16.36
C LYS A 364 11.38 -1.94 -15.95
N SER A 365 10.18 -1.95 -15.35
CA SER A 365 9.51 -0.72 -14.90
C SER A 365 10.25 -0.05 -13.74
N ILE A 366 10.72 -0.82 -12.75
CA ILE A 366 11.56 -0.33 -11.66
C ILE A 366 12.86 0.27 -12.21
N ASP A 367 13.50 -0.40 -13.17
CA ASP A 367 14.74 0.09 -13.78
C ASP A 367 14.55 1.39 -14.54
N ASN A 368 13.48 1.49 -15.33
CA ASN A 368 13.14 2.70 -16.05
C ASN A 368 12.97 3.88 -15.08
N PHE A 369 12.22 3.68 -14.01
CA PHE A 369 12.05 4.67 -12.95
C PHE A 369 13.38 5.03 -12.27
N MET A 370 14.16 4.03 -11.87
CA MET A 370 15.44 4.23 -11.20
C MET A 370 16.48 4.92 -12.09
N TRP A 371 16.41 4.73 -13.41
CA TRP A 371 17.26 5.42 -14.38
C TRP A 371 16.92 6.91 -14.44
N HIS A 372 15.65 7.25 -14.63
CA HIS A 372 15.19 8.64 -14.68
C HIS A 372 15.49 9.38 -13.38
N ILE A 373 15.20 8.78 -12.23
CA ILE A 373 15.44 9.46 -10.94
C ILE A 373 16.94 9.66 -10.69
N THR A 374 17.79 8.70 -11.06
CA THR A 374 19.24 8.83 -10.95
C THR A 374 19.78 9.94 -11.85
N LYS A 375 19.26 10.05 -13.08
CA LYS A 375 19.64 11.11 -14.03
C LYS A 375 19.27 12.51 -13.55
N THR A 376 18.11 12.66 -12.88
CA THR A 376 17.73 13.96 -12.30
C THR A 376 18.74 14.43 -11.25
N THR A 377 19.09 13.56 -10.29
CA THR A 377 20.19 13.80 -9.35
C THR A 377 20.55 12.52 -8.61
N CYS A 378 21.84 12.29 -8.36
CA CYS A 378 22.29 11.17 -7.52
C CYS A 378 22.05 11.42 -6.03
N GLN A 379 21.62 12.61 -5.62
CA GLN A 379 21.33 12.93 -4.21
C GLN A 379 20.21 12.06 -3.61
N TRP A 380 19.38 11.46 -4.47
CA TRP A 380 18.33 10.52 -4.10
C TRP A 380 18.82 9.27 -3.34
N VAL A 381 20.12 8.94 -3.40
CA VAL A 381 20.71 7.85 -2.60
C VAL A 381 20.60 8.08 -1.08
N ASN A 382 20.31 9.30 -0.65
CA ASN A 382 19.99 9.63 0.74
C ASN A 382 18.55 9.27 1.15
N LYS A 383 17.76 8.67 0.25
CA LYS A 383 16.41 8.16 0.52
C LYS A 383 16.39 6.63 0.41
N PRO A 384 16.74 5.88 1.47
CA PRO A 384 16.85 4.42 1.46
C PRO A 384 15.62 3.65 0.95
N LYS A 385 14.42 4.25 1.03
CA LYS A 385 13.20 3.67 0.48
C LYS A 385 13.29 3.39 -1.03
N LEU A 386 14.05 4.19 -1.77
CA LEU A 386 14.34 3.93 -3.20
C LEU A 386 15.16 2.66 -3.39
N HIS A 387 16.11 2.38 -2.50
CA HIS A 387 16.85 1.12 -2.54
C HIS A 387 15.98 -0.07 -2.13
N MET A 388 15.11 0.10 -1.13
CA MET A 388 14.15 -0.94 -0.72
C MET A 388 13.19 -1.33 -1.85
N LEU A 389 12.81 -0.39 -2.73
CA LEU A 389 11.99 -0.70 -3.92
C LEU A 389 12.63 -1.75 -4.83
N LEU A 390 13.97 -1.79 -4.91
CA LEU A 390 14.69 -2.80 -5.70
C LEU A 390 14.58 -4.22 -5.11
N HIS A 391 14.08 -4.37 -3.88
CA HIS A 391 13.78 -5.66 -3.24
C HIS A 391 12.32 -6.12 -3.43
N LEU A 392 11.48 -5.29 -4.06
CA LEU A 392 10.06 -5.60 -4.22
C LEU A 392 9.81 -6.85 -5.08
N PRO A 393 10.51 -7.07 -6.22
CA PRO A 393 10.31 -8.27 -7.02
C PRO A 393 10.52 -9.57 -6.23
N GLU A 394 11.56 -9.64 -5.41
CA GLU A 394 11.85 -10.82 -4.58
C GLU A 394 10.78 -11.04 -3.51
N CYS A 395 10.20 -9.96 -2.97
CA CYS A 395 9.06 -10.08 -2.04
C CYS A 395 7.80 -10.56 -2.75
N ILE A 396 7.54 -10.09 -3.98
CA ILE A 396 6.36 -10.52 -4.73
C ILE A 396 6.47 -11.98 -5.15
N GLN A 397 7.66 -12.42 -5.54
CA GLN A 397 7.93 -13.83 -5.84
C GLN A 397 7.65 -14.73 -4.63
N ARG A 398 7.98 -14.27 -3.41
CA ARG A 398 7.82 -15.04 -2.17
C ARG A 398 6.40 -15.00 -1.59
N PHE A 399 5.74 -13.84 -1.62
CA PHE A 399 4.50 -13.59 -0.90
C PHE A 399 3.29 -13.31 -1.80
N GLY A 400 3.48 -13.30 -3.12
CA GLY A 400 2.46 -12.91 -4.09
C GLY A 400 2.33 -11.38 -4.24
N PRO A 401 1.21 -10.89 -4.81
CA PRO A 401 1.01 -9.47 -5.07
C PRO A 401 1.27 -8.57 -3.85
N ALA A 402 1.92 -7.42 -4.05
CA ALA A 402 2.36 -6.57 -2.95
C ALA A 402 1.23 -6.01 -2.07
N THR A 403 0.01 -6.00 -2.61
CA THR A 403 -1.20 -5.64 -1.85
C THR A 403 -1.54 -6.61 -0.73
N LEU A 404 -1.07 -7.86 -0.78
CA LEU A 404 -1.32 -8.88 0.25
C LEU A 404 -0.62 -8.57 1.57
N TYR A 405 0.53 -7.91 1.52
CA TYR A 405 1.34 -7.54 2.68
C TYR A 405 1.43 -6.01 2.88
N ALA A 406 0.45 -5.26 2.36
CA ALA A 406 0.27 -3.85 2.70
C ALA A 406 -0.31 -3.68 4.13
N THR A 407 0.10 -2.61 4.80
CA THR A 407 -0.29 -2.30 6.19
C THR A 407 -1.54 -1.43 6.33
N GLU A 408 -2.17 -1.06 5.22
CA GLU A 408 -3.36 -0.19 5.25
C GLU A 408 -4.48 -0.74 6.14
N LYS A 409 -4.72 -2.07 6.10
CA LYS A 409 -5.75 -2.73 6.92
C LYS A 409 -5.46 -2.68 8.42
N PHE A 410 -4.21 -2.90 8.83
CA PHE A 410 -3.84 -2.83 10.24
C PHE A 410 -3.89 -1.40 10.75
N LYS A 411 -3.57 -0.43 9.89
CA LYS A 411 -3.67 0.99 10.21
C LYS A 411 -5.10 1.50 10.31
N SER A 412 -6.05 0.95 9.54
CA SER A 412 -7.47 1.25 9.77
C SER A 412 -7.90 0.64 11.10
N PHE A 413 -7.46 -0.58 11.41
CA PHE A 413 -7.75 -1.26 12.68
C PHE A 413 -7.18 -0.54 13.91
N ASN A 414 -6.07 0.21 13.79
CA ASN A 414 -5.59 1.11 14.84
C ASN A 414 -6.64 2.17 15.26
N GLY A 415 -7.62 2.48 14.41
CA GLY A 415 -8.78 3.29 14.77
C GLY A 415 -9.70 2.60 15.79
N VAL A 416 -9.89 1.27 15.66
CA VAL A 416 -10.67 0.45 16.61
C VAL A 416 -9.98 0.44 17.97
N LEU A 417 -8.66 0.20 18.01
CA LEU A 417 -7.89 0.26 19.27
C LEU A 417 -7.98 1.64 19.92
N ARG A 418 -7.84 2.71 19.13
CA ARG A 418 -7.98 4.08 19.65
C ARG A 418 -9.37 4.33 20.23
N ASN A 419 -10.43 3.87 19.58
CA ASN A 419 -11.79 4.00 20.11
C ASN A 419 -11.94 3.26 21.45
N ALA A 420 -11.41 2.03 21.57
CA ALA A 420 -11.40 1.30 22.84
C ALA A 420 -10.66 2.06 23.95
N SER A 421 -9.50 2.65 23.62
CA SER A 421 -8.73 3.50 24.55
C SER A 421 -9.51 4.74 24.98
N ILE A 422 -10.10 5.49 24.04
CA ILE A 422 -10.82 6.74 24.32
C ILE A 422 -11.99 6.52 25.28
N HIS A 423 -12.70 5.39 25.15
CA HIS A 423 -13.87 5.05 25.94
C HIS A 423 -13.57 4.19 27.18
N SER A 424 -12.29 3.99 27.51
CA SER A 424 -11.87 3.33 28.76
C SER A 424 -11.93 4.29 29.96
N ASN A 425 -11.80 3.75 31.17
CA ASN A 425 -11.62 4.56 32.39
C ASN A 425 -10.21 5.20 32.47
N ARG A 426 -9.27 4.74 31.62
CA ARG A 426 -7.90 5.22 31.44
C ARG A 426 -6.98 5.04 32.66
N HIS A 427 -7.38 4.29 33.68
CA HIS A 427 -6.52 3.94 34.80
C HIS A 427 -5.47 2.89 34.43
N SER A 428 -5.83 1.93 33.57
CA SER A 428 -4.92 0.92 33.04
C SER A 428 -5.22 0.67 31.56
N PRO A 429 -4.87 1.63 30.67
CA PRO A 429 -5.32 1.63 29.28
C PRO A 429 -5.02 0.33 28.53
N GLY A 430 -3.87 -0.30 28.77
CA GLY A 430 -3.53 -1.58 28.15
C GLY A 430 -4.50 -2.71 28.54
N GLN A 431 -4.81 -2.83 29.83
CA GLN A 431 -5.75 -3.83 30.36
C GLN A 431 -7.18 -3.57 29.91
N ASP A 432 -7.61 -2.30 29.91
CA ASP A 432 -8.95 -1.91 29.48
C ASP A 432 -9.18 -2.25 28.00
N ILE A 433 -8.20 -1.92 27.16
CA ILE A 433 -8.22 -2.24 25.72
C ILE A 433 -8.26 -3.76 25.53
N ALA A 434 -7.38 -4.51 26.20
CA ALA A 434 -7.33 -5.96 26.08
C ALA A 434 -8.68 -6.60 26.49
N THR A 435 -9.26 -6.17 27.61
CA THR A 435 -10.57 -6.64 28.08
C THR A 435 -11.67 -6.35 27.06
N LYS A 436 -11.68 -5.15 26.46
CA LYS A 436 -12.63 -4.80 25.39
C LYS A 436 -12.49 -5.72 24.18
N PHE A 437 -11.26 -5.95 23.69
CA PHE A 437 -11.02 -6.83 22.55
C PHE A 437 -11.37 -8.30 22.84
N VAL A 438 -11.13 -8.78 24.05
CA VAL A 438 -11.56 -10.13 24.48
C VAL A 438 -13.08 -10.22 24.48
N ASN A 439 -13.79 -9.24 25.03
CA ASN A 439 -15.25 -9.21 25.00
C ASN A 439 -15.80 -9.19 23.57
N ASP A 440 -15.18 -8.42 22.67
CA ASP A 440 -15.57 -8.36 21.27
C ASP A 440 -15.28 -9.69 20.55
N ALA A 441 -14.17 -10.37 20.85
CA ALA A 441 -13.84 -11.69 20.32
C ALA A 441 -14.82 -12.78 20.81
N CYS A 442 -15.16 -12.78 22.09
CA CYS A 442 -16.18 -13.67 22.67
C CYS A 442 -17.54 -13.44 22.01
N LEU A 443 -17.96 -12.18 21.88
CA LEU A 443 -19.22 -11.82 21.23
C LEU A 443 -19.24 -12.29 19.77
N ARG A 444 -18.16 -12.07 19.01
CA ARG A 444 -18.01 -12.56 17.64
C ARG A 444 -18.15 -14.08 17.58
N SER A 445 -17.43 -14.80 18.44
CA SER A 445 -17.44 -16.27 18.48
C SER A 445 -18.84 -16.84 18.77
N ILE A 446 -19.56 -16.27 19.75
CA ILE A 446 -20.92 -16.69 20.10
C ILE A 446 -21.89 -16.39 18.94
N LEU A 447 -21.88 -15.15 18.45
CA LEU A 447 -22.80 -14.68 17.42
C LEU A 447 -22.56 -15.35 16.06
N SER A 448 -21.32 -15.71 15.74
CA SER A 448 -20.99 -16.42 14.50
C SER A 448 -21.26 -17.94 14.59
N GLY A 449 -21.79 -18.44 15.69
CA GLY A 449 -22.11 -19.86 15.86
C GLY A 449 -20.89 -20.75 16.14
N GLY A 450 -19.85 -20.17 16.75
CA GLY A 450 -18.68 -20.91 17.20
C GLY A 450 -19.03 -22.04 18.17
N LEU A 451 -18.22 -23.10 18.15
CA LEU A 451 -18.36 -24.21 19.09
C LEU A 451 -17.57 -23.90 20.37
N HIS A 452 -18.24 -23.99 21.51
CA HIS A 452 -17.68 -23.66 22.81
C HIS A 452 -17.57 -24.90 23.69
N TRP A 453 -16.60 -24.89 24.61
CA TRP A 453 -16.44 -25.92 25.61
C TRP A 453 -17.12 -25.50 26.93
N ASN A 454 -18.01 -26.34 27.44
CA ASN A 454 -18.61 -26.14 28.75
C ASN A 454 -17.82 -26.94 29.79
N HIS A 455 -17.05 -26.23 30.61
CA HIS A 455 -16.25 -26.83 31.69
C HIS A 455 -17.08 -27.49 32.81
N ARG A 456 -18.39 -27.17 32.93
CA ARG A 456 -19.27 -27.79 33.94
C ARG A 456 -19.86 -29.10 33.46
N THR A 457 -20.28 -29.16 32.20
CA THR A 457 -20.90 -30.37 31.62
C THR A 457 -19.89 -31.25 30.88
N HIS A 458 -18.62 -30.82 30.78
CA HIS A 458 -17.57 -31.47 30.00
C HIS A 458 -18.00 -31.78 28.55
N GLY A 459 -18.74 -30.85 27.94
CA GLY A 459 -19.36 -31.03 26.63
C GLY A 459 -19.26 -29.79 25.76
N ARG A 460 -19.29 -30.00 24.45
CA ARG A 460 -19.33 -28.94 23.45
C ARG A 460 -20.74 -28.41 23.30
N PHE A 461 -20.89 -27.10 23.17
CA PHE A 461 -22.18 -26.47 22.92
C PHE A 461 -22.05 -25.32 21.92
N ARG A 462 -23.16 -24.98 21.28
CA ARG A 462 -23.28 -23.79 20.44
C ARG A 462 -24.32 -22.86 21.04
N ALA A 463 -24.24 -21.59 20.67
CA ALA A 463 -25.35 -20.68 20.90
C ALA A 463 -26.61 -21.19 20.18
N ASP A 464 -27.77 -20.96 20.79
CA ASP A 464 -29.06 -21.30 20.19
C ASP A 464 -29.19 -20.64 18.80
N PRO A 465 -29.83 -21.30 17.81
CA PRO A 465 -30.05 -20.70 16.50
C PRO A 465 -30.64 -19.29 16.55
N GLN A 466 -31.52 -18.98 17.51
CA GLN A 466 -32.07 -17.64 17.69
C GLN A 466 -31.02 -16.58 18.02
N VAL A 467 -29.96 -16.95 18.74
CA VAL A 467 -28.82 -16.06 19.03
C VAL A 467 -27.97 -15.85 17.78
N THR A 468 -27.65 -16.92 17.05
CA THR A 468 -26.87 -16.82 15.81
C THR A 468 -27.61 -16.07 14.70
N ALA A 469 -28.95 -16.13 14.69
CA ALA A 469 -29.81 -15.40 13.76
C ALA A 469 -29.65 -13.87 13.90
N ILE A 470 -29.26 -13.37 15.09
CA ILE A 470 -28.95 -11.95 15.31
C ILE A 470 -27.82 -11.52 14.38
N PHE A 471 -26.77 -12.33 14.23
CA PHE A 471 -25.67 -12.00 13.32
C PHE A 471 -26.02 -12.28 11.86
N GLN A 472 -26.63 -13.43 11.58
CA GLN A 472 -26.92 -13.85 10.20
C GLN A 472 -27.88 -12.88 9.49
N ASN A 473 -28.93 -12.41 10.19
CA ASN A 473 -30.01 -11.64 9.58
C ASN A 473 -29.85 -10.12 9.71
N ASN A 474 -28.82 -9.62 10.40
CA ASN A 474 -28.66 -8.18 10.62
C ASN A 474 -27.31 -7.66 10.06
N PRO A 475 -27.30 -7.15 8.82
CA PRO A 475 -26.11 -6.54 8.22
C PRO A 475 -25.50 -5.40 9.04
N ALA A 476 -26.33 -4.66 9.80
CA ALA A 476 -25.83 -3.60 10.69
C ALA A 476 -24.93 -4.13 11.81
N ILE A 477 -25.28 -5.29 12.39
CA ILE A 477 -24.50 -5.96 13.44
C ILE A 477 -23.24 -6.58 12.85
N GLN A 478 -23.33 -7.16 11.66
CA GLN A 478 -22.14 -7.63 10.94
C GLN A 478 -21.15 -6.49 10.71
N ASN A 479 -21.63 -5.36 10.17
CA ASN A 479 -20.80 -4.20 9.87
C ASN A 479 -20.17 -3.59 11.15
N SER A 480 -20.90 -3.56 12.28
CA SER A 480 -20.35 -3.07 13.55
C SER A 480 -19.26 -3.98 14.11
N LEU A 481 -19.28 -5.28 13.78
CA LEU A 481 -18.22 -6.23 14.08
C LEU A 481 -17.10 -6.25 13.02
N GLY A 482 -17.17 -5.37 12.01
CA GLY A 482 -16.18 -5.27 10.95
C GLY A 482 -16.32 -6.33 9.85
N TYR A 483 -17.46 -7.02 9.80
CA TYR A 483 -17.79 -8.05 8.80
C TYR A 483 -18.80 -7.51 7.79
N ASN A 484 -18.57 -7.77 6.50
CA ASN A 484 -19.50 -7.44 5.45
C ASN A 484 -19.66 -8.65 4.52
N HIS A 485 -20.76 -9.37 4.70
CA HIS A 485 -21.07 -10.60 3.94
C HIS A 485 -21.08 -10.36 2.42
N LEU A 486 -21.44 -9.16 1.96
CA LEU A 486 -21.47 -8.79 0.54
C LEU A 486 -20.07 -8.78 -0.10
N LEU A 487 -19.00 -8.69 0.72
CA LEU A 487 -17.63 -8.77 0.24
C LEU A 487 -17.11 -10.21 0.15
N VAL A 488 -17.74 -11.15 0.88
CA VAL A 488 -17.25 -12.54 1.03
C VAL A 488 -17.93 -13.48 0.05
N THR A 489 -19.26 -13.40 -0.05
CA THR A 489 -20.00 -14.25 -0.98
C THR A 489 -19.69 -13.78 -2.39
N PRO A 490 -19.21 -14.65 -3.30
CA PRO A 490 -19.26 -14.36 -4.72
C PRO A 490 -20.74 -14.34 -5.09
N GLN A 491 -21.41 -13.20 -4.91
CA GLN A 491 -22.64 -12.98 -5.63
C GLN A 491 -22.29 -13.23 -7.09
N GLN A 492 -22.99 -14.17 -7.74
CA GLN A 492 -23.20 -14.05 -9.19
C GLN A 492 -23.53 -12.59 -9.40
N GLN A 493 -22.64 -11.86 -10.08
CA GLN A 493 -22.70 -10.40 -10.15
C GLN A 493 -23.99 -9.99 -10.85
N GLN A 494 -25.07 -9.87 -10.08
CA GLN A 494 -26.32 -9.32 -10.56
C GLN A 494 -26.13 -7.81 -10.57
N THR A 495 -26.14 -7.27 -11.78
CA THR A 495 -26.21 -5.85 -12.06
C THR A 495 -27.37 -5.25 -11.26
N CYS A 496 -27.07 -4.29 -10.40
CA CYS A 496 -28.04 -3.71 -9.48
C CYS A 496 -28.26 -2.23 -9.82
N VAL A 497 -29.53 -1.84 -10.00
CA VAL A 497 -29.90 -0.43 -10.22
C VAL A 497 -29.63 0.37 -8.95
N ILE A 498 -28.90 1.47 -9.09
CA ILE A 498 -28.92 2.52 -8.06
C ILE A 498 -30.01 3.50 -8.47
N THR A 499 -31.18 3.41 -7.84
CA THR A 499 -32.34 4.28 -8.11
C THR A 499 -32.04 5.72 -7.71
N THR A 500 -31.46 6.48 -8.63
CA THR A 500 -31.34 7.93 -8.53
C THR A 500 -32.22 8.56 -9.62
N PRO A 501 -33.07 9.56 -9.32
CA PRO A 501 -33.90 10.21 -10.33
C PRO A 501 -33.04 10.90 -11.41
N LEU A 502 -33.42 10.81 -12.69
CA LEU A 502 -32.79 11.60 -13.75
C LEU A 502 -33.20 13.07 -13.68
N PRO A 503 -32.26 14.01 -13.87
CA PRO A 503 -32.57 15.38 -14.24
C PRO A 503 -33.47 15.39 -15.49
N LYS A 504 -34.50 16.26 -15.53
CA LYS A 504 -35.46 16.31 -16.64
C LYS A 504 -34.78 16.52 -18.00
N GLU A 505 -33.66 17.25 -18.03
CA GLU A 505 -32.88 17.55 -19.25
C GLU A 505 -32.15 16.34 -19.86
N GLN A 506 -32.03 15.22 -19.15
CA GLN A 506 -31.28 14.03 -19.59
C GLN A 506 -32.17 12.86 -20.04
N LYS A 507 -33.49 13.06 -20.08
CA LYS A 507 -34.44 12.03 -20.55
C LYS A 507 -34.48 12.03 -22.07
N GLU A 508 -34.11 10.91 -22.69
CA GLU A 508 -34.29 10.67 -24.13
C GLU A 508 -35.63 9.95 -24.39
N GLY A 509 -36.19 10.11 -25.60
CA GLY A 509 -37.32 9.32 -26.07
C GLY A 509 -36.95 7.83 -26.13
N VAL A 510 -37.85 6.97 -25.70
CA VAL A 510 -37.63 5.52 -25.64
C VAL A 510 -37.49 4.98 -27.07
N PRO A 511 -36.42 4.24 -27.43
CA PRO A 511 -36.35 3.55 -28.71
C PRO A 511 -37.53 2.58 -28.86
N ASP A 512 -38.17 2.54 -30.04
CA ASP A 512 -39.45 1.83 -30.27
C ASP A 512 -39.44 0.34 -29.88
N PHE A 513 -38.27 -0.28 -29.79
CA PHE A 513 -38.09 -1.69 -29.45
C PHE A 513 -37.93 -1.98 -27.94
N LEU A 514 -37.87 -0.97 -27.06
CA LEU A 514 -37.68 -1.15 -25.61
C LEU A 514 -38.91 -0.68 -24.82
N GLN A 515 -39.69 -1.60 -24.24
CA GLN A 515 -40.69 -1.22 -23.24
C GLN A 515 -40.03 -1.08 -21.84
N ARG A 516 -40.04 0.16 -21.31
CA ARG A 516 -39.97 0.61 -19.89
C ARG A 516 -38.65 1.17 -19.28
N ILE A 517 -38.84 2.29 -18.60
CA ILE A 517 -38.09 3.01 -17.52
C ILE A 517 -36.58 3.31 -17.72
N PHE A 518 -36.26 4.60 -17.59
CA PHE A 518 -34.93 5.21 -17.72
C PHE A 518 -34.22 5.23 -16.37
N PHE A 519 -32.93 4.86 -16.31
CA PHE A 519 -32.15 4.85 -15.06
C PHE A 519 -30.86 5.67 -15.15
N HIS A 520 -30.53 6.36 -14.06
CA HIS A 520 -29.40 7.30 -14.01
C HIS A 520 -28.05 6.61 -13.79
N GLN A 521 -28.03 5.50 -13.04
CA GLN A 521 -26.81 4.84 -12.59
C GLN A 521 -27.01 3.32 -12.46
N LEU A 522 -26.07 2.53 -12.95
CA LEU A 522 -26.06 1.08 -12.83
C LEU A 522 -24.82 0.63 -12.08
N LYS A 523 -24.97 -0.15 -11.01
CA LYS A 523 -23.82 -0.77 -10.35
C LYS A 523 -23.50 -2.07 -11.09
N LEU A 524 -22.38 -2.05 -11.85
CA LEU A 524 -21.92 -3.19 -12.64
C LEU A 524 -21.09 -4.14 -11.78
N PHE A 525 -20.09 -3.58 -11.11
CA PHE A 525 -19.19 -4.30 -10.22
C PHE A 525 -19.27 -3.69 -8.82
N GLN A 526 -18.70 -4.38 -7.83
CA GLN A 526 -18.71 -3.98 -6.41
C GLN A 526 -18.35 -2.50 -6.16
N HIS A 527 -17.45 -1.93 -6.97
CA HIS A 527 -16.98 -0.53 -6.88
C HIS A 527 -17.17 0.28 -8.17
N ASP A 528 -17.74 -0.32 -9.23
CA ASP A 528 -17.91 0.37 -10.50
C ASP A 528 -19.38 0.70 -10.71
N VAL A 529 -19.65 2.00 -10.68
CA VAL A 529 -20.93 2.57 -11.06
C VAL A 529 -20.82 3.06 -12.49
N LEU A 530 -21.72 2.62 -13.35
CA LEU A 530 -21.85 3.09 -14.71
C LEU A 530 -22.87 4.23 -14.76
N LYS A 531 -22.51 5.31 -15.45
CA LYS A 531 -23.39 6.45 -15.74
C LYS A 531 -23.11 6.95 -17.16
N LYS A 532 -23.90 7.91 -17.62
CA LYS A 532 -23.55 8.71 -18.80
C LYS A 532 -22.11 9.25 -18.69
N ASP A 533 -21.40 9.26 -19.81
CA ASP A 533 -20.00 9.68 -19.97
C ASP A 533 -18.95 8.74 -19.31
N TYR A 534 -19.34 7.53 -18.92
CA TYR A 534 -18.40 6.50 -18.48
C TYR A 534 -17.85 5.73 -19.68
N PHE A 535 -16.56 5.43 -19.64
CA PHE A 535 -15.91 4.59 -20.65
C PHE A 535 -15.85 3.14 -20.17
N VAL A 536 -16.17 2.22 -21.08
CA VAL A 536 -16.18 0.78 -20.82
C VAL A 536 -15.52 0.02 -21.96
N LEU A 537 -14.98 -1.16 -21.63
CA LEU A 537 -14.53 -2.15 -22.61
C LEU A 537 -15.60 -3.21 -22.75
N VAL A 538 -16.08 -3.44 -23.97
CA VAL A 538 -17.21 -4.34 -24.25
C VAL A 538 -16.73 -5.50 -25.11
N LYS A 539 -17.06 -6.73 -24.74
CA LYS A 539 -16.83 -7.90 -25.58
C LYS A 539 -18.00 -8.07 -26.53
N LYS A 540 -17.73 -8.11 -27.83
CA LYS A 540 -18.74 -8.39 -28.85
C LYS A 540 -18.45 -9.72 -29.51
N ASN A 541 -19.46 -10.58 -29.58
CA ASN A 541 -19.37 -11.84 -30.32
C ASN A 541 -19.67 -11.53 -31.79
N THR A 542 -18.74 -11.86 -32.67
CA THR A 542 -18.85 -11.75 -34.13
C THR A 542 -18.80 -13.15 -34.74
N THR A 543 -19.21 -13.28 -36.00
CA THR A 543 -19.15 -14.55 -36.75
C THR A 543 -17.73 -15.12 -36.91
N VAL A 544 -16.69 -14.30 -36.67
CA VAL A 544 -15.27 -14.66 -36.84
C VAL A 544 -14.52 -14.77 -35.50
N GLY A 545 -15.22 -14.59 -34.36
CA GLY A 545 -14.65 -14.64 -33.00
C GLY A 545 -15.19 -13.55 -32.09
N SER A 546 -14.51 -13.24 -30.98
CA SER A 546 -14.89 -12.12 -30.09
C SER A 546 -13.94 -10.92 -30.21
N THR A 547 -14.48 -9.73 -30.50
CA THR A 547 -13.73 -8.47 -30.47
C THR A 547 -13.97 -7.74 -29.15
N LYS A 548 -13.08 -6.79 -28.80
CA LYS A 548 -13.28 -5.90 -27.66
C LYS A 548 -13.21 -4.44 -28.12
N ASP A 549 -14.28 -3.70 -27.88
CA ASP A 549 -14.42 -2.29 -28.28
C ASP A 549 -14.44 -1.36 -27.07
N ILE A 550 -13.88 -0.16 -27.22
CA ILE A 550 -13.97 0.90 -26.21
C ILE A 550 -15.20 1.75 -26.52
N GLU A 551 -16.08 1.89 -25.55
CA GLU A 551 -17.39 2.53 -25.68
C GLU A 551 -17.57 3.60 -24.60
N CYS A 552 -18.19 4.74 -24.95
CA CYS A 552 -18.58 5.78 -24.00
C CYS A 552 -20.11 5.81 -23.85
N VAL A 553 -20.60 5.60 -22.64
CA VAL A 553 -22.02 5.45 -22.35
C VAL A 553 -22.78 6.75 -22.59
N GLU A 554 -23.81 6.70 -23.43
CA GLU A 554 -24.72 7.83 -23.67
C GLU A 554 -26.00 7.69 -22.83
N SER A 555 -26.58 6.48 -22.77
CA SER A 555 -27.77 6.19 -21.96
C SER A 555 -27.86 4.72 -21.51
N ILE A 556 -28.56 4.50 -20.40
CA ILE A 556 -28.78 3.19 -19.78
C ILE A 556 -30.29 2.94 -19.68
N TRP A 557 -30.70 1.77 -20.13
CA TRP A 557 -32.09 1.33 -20.23
C TRP A 557 -32.25 0.05 -19.44
N SER A 558 -33.40 -0.16 -18.79
CA SER A 558 -33.78 -1.49 -18.34
C SER A 558 -34.80 -2.08 -19.31
N ALA A 559 -34.85 -3.39 -19.45
CA ALA A 559 -36.00 -4.07 -20.02
C ALA A 559 -36.39 -5.23 -19.12
N SER A 560 -37.69 -5.40 -18.88
CA SER A 560 -38.21 -6.58 -18.19
C SER A 560 -38.56 -7.63 -19.24
N LEU A 561 -37.74 -8.67 -19.36
CA LEU A 561 -37.99 -9.81 -20.25
C LEU A 561 -38.24 -11.06 -19.39
N LYS A 562 -39.41 -11.71 -19.57
CA LYS A 562 -39.71 -13.03 -18.96
C LYS A 562 -39.32 -13.14 -17.46
N SER A 563 -39.76 -12.19 -16.63
CA SER A 563 -39.51 -12.17 -15.18
C SER A 563 -38.07 -11.83 -14.73
N GLN A 564 -37.17 -11.46 -15.65
CA GLN A 564 -35.82 -10.96 -15.33
C GLN A 564 -35.63 -9.53 -15.87
N THR A 565 -34.94 -8.69 -15.09
CA THR A 565 -34.56 -7.34 -15.51
C THR A 565 -33.19 -7.40 -16.17
N GLN A 566 -33.14 -7.04 -17.46
CA GLN A 566 -31.88 -6.85 -18.20
C GLN A 566 -31.59 -5.36 -18.35
N TYR A 567 -30.32 -5.01 -18.51
CA TYR A 567 -29.90 -3.63 -18.73
C TYR A 567 -29.21 -3.48 -20.06
N PHE A 568 -29.75 -2.59 -20.90
CA PHE A 568 -29.22 -2.27 -22.21
C PHE A 568 -28.55 -0.92 -22.17
N ILE A 569 -27.45 -0.80 -22.89
CA ILE A 569 -26.61 0.39 -22.90
C ILE A 569 -26.51 0.87 -24.34
N LYS A 570 -26.82 2.15 -24.55
CA LYS A 570 -26.49 2.87 -25.78
C LYS A 570 -25.18 3.59 -25.53
N ALA A 571 -24.17 3.31 -26.34
CA ALA A 571 -22.86 3.93 -26.20
C ALA A 571 -22.26 4.29 -27.56
N ARG A 572 -21.33 5.24 -27.53
CA ARG A 572 -20.57 5.66 -28.70
C ARG A 572 -19.22 4.98 -28.73
N ARG A 573 -18.86 4.42 -29.89
CA ARG A 573 -17.60 3.72 -30.08
C ARG A 573 -16.41 4.67 -30.20
N PHE A 574 -15.30 4.29 -29.61
CA PHE A 574 -14.02 4.97 -29.69
C PHE A 574 -12.97 4.08 -30.36
N SER A 575 -12.25 4.64 -31.33
CA SER A 575 -11.10 3.99 -31.95
C SER A 575 -9.81 4.36 -31.22
N GLN A 576 -8.88 3.41 -31.14
CA GLN A 576 -7.56 3.63 -30.57
C GLN A 576 -6.63 4.35 -31.56
N GLY A 577 -5.99 5.42 -31.10
CA GLY A 577 -5.03 6.21 -31.84
C GLY A 577 -3.56 5.85 -31.56
N PRO A 578 -2.61 6.72 -31.96
CA PRO A 578 -1.21 6.59 -31.59
C PRO A 578 -0.98 6.88 -30.09
N ILE A 579 0.27 6.72 -29.65
CA ILE A 579 0.70 7.16 -28.32
C ILE A 579 0.96 8.67 -28.38
N HIS A 580 0.27 9.43 -27.52
CA HIS A 580 0.41 10.88 -27.46
C HIS A 580 1.82 11.29 -26.97
N PRO A 581 2.56 12.18 -27.66
CA PRO A 581 3.94 12.51 -27.30
C PRO A 581 4.08 13.21 -25.93
N PHE A 582 3.11 14.06 -25.55
CA PHE A 582 3.14 14.72 -24.24
C PHE A 582 2.80 13.78 -23.05
N TYR A 583 1.72 13.00 -23.16
CA TYR A 583 1.26 12.13 -22.08
C TYR A 583 1.99 10.78 -22.02
N HIS A 584 2.56 10.33 -23.15
CA HIS A 584 3.01 8.96 -23.38
C HIS A 584 1.92 7.93 -23.07
N MET A 585 0.70 8.23 -23.48
CA MET A 585 -0.49 7.42 -23.27
C MET A 585 -1.29 7.30 -24.57
N LYS A 586 -2.10 6.25 -24.67
CA LYS A 586 -2.90 5.94 -25.85
C LYS A 586 -3.97 7.01 -26.07
N GLU A 587 -4.01 7.59 -27.27
CA GLU A 587 -5.11 8.46 -27.71
C GLU A 587 -6.34 7.65 -28.07
N LEU A 588 -7.51 8.23 -27.84
CA LEU A 588 -8.80 7.68 -28.22
C LEU A 588 -9.58 8.75 -29.01
N TYR A 589 -10.21 8.33 -30.09
CA TYR A 589 -11.00 9.21 -30.96
C TYR A 589 -12.45 8.75 -30.98
N ALA A 590 -13.37 9.69 -30.78
CA ALA A 590 -14.79 9.42 -30.92
C ALA A 590 -15.12 9.08 -32.38
N THR A 591 -15.85 7.98 -32.59
CA THR A 591 -16.38 7.63 -33.90
C THR A 591 -17.84 8.09 -34.04
N ASN A 592 -18.39 7.95 -35.24
CA ASN A 592 -19.82 8.19 -35.49
C ASN A 592 -20.69 6.94 -35.22
N HIS A 593 -20.08 5.82 -34.83
CA HIS A 593 -20.80 4.58 -34.56
C HIS A 593 -21.40 4.59 -33.15
N ILE A 594 -22.70 4.27 -33.08
CA ILE A 594 -23.44 4.03 -31.85
C ILE A 594 -23.74 2.53 -31.78
N ASP A 595 -23.44 1.95 -30.64
CA ASP A 595 -23.68 0.54 -30.34
C ASP A 595 -24.71 0.38 -29.23
N TYR A 596 -25.42 -0.74 -29.29
CA TYR A 596 -26.35 -1.20 -28.26
C TYR A 596 -25.88 -2.58 -27.79
N PHE A 597 -25.70 -2.75 -26.48
CA PHE A 597 -25.25 -4.00 -25.89
C PHE A 597 -25.83 -4.20 -24.49
N GLU A 598 -25.76 -5.42 -23.97
CA GLU A 598 -26.20 -5.73 -22.62
C GLU A 598 -25.11 -5.37 -21.61
N ALA A 599 -25.48 -4.95 -20.41
CA ALA A 599 -24.53 -4.66 -19.34
C ALA A 599 -23.61 -5.84 -19.01
N SER A 600 -24.05 -7.08 -19.26
CA SER A 600 -23.24 -8.30 -19.11
C SER A 600 -22.08 -8.40 -20.11
N ASP A 601 -22.13 -7.66 -21.23
CA ASP A 601 -21.06 -7.65 -22.24
C ASP A 601 -19.87 -6.76 -21.81
N ILE A 602 -20.04 -5.94 -20.76
CA ILE A 602 -18.99 -5.08 -20.22
C ILE A 602 -17.95 -5.92 -19.49
N CYS A 603 -16.71 -5.85 -19.98
CA CYS A 603 -15.55 -6.51 -19.39
C CYS A 603 -14.87 -5.65 -18.32
N ALA A 604 -14.82 -4.33 -18.51
CA ALA A 604 -14.10 -3.42 -17.63
C ALA A 604 -14.61 -1.99 -17.75
N CYS A 605 -14.49 -1.24 -16.65
CA CYS A 605 -14.66 0.22 -16.65
C CYS A 605 -13.29 0.89 -16.80
N LEU A 606 -13.21 1.86 -17.71
CA LEU A 606 -11.96 2.54 -18.07
C LEU A 606 -11.98 3.97 -17.54
N ASN A 607 -10.80 4.49 -17.16
CA ASN A 607 -10.62 5.91 -16.93
C ASN A 607 -10.01 6.59 -18.16
N VAL A 608 -10.72 7.60 -18.65
CA VAL A 608 -10.36 8.36 -19.83
C VAL A 608 -10.46 9.85 -19.51
N GLN A 609 -9.44 10.60 -19.91
CA GLN A 609 -9.36 12.05 -19.70
C GLN A 609 -9.45 12.79 -21.02
N HIS A 610 -9.95 14.02 -21.00
CA HIS A 610 -9.87 14.90 -22.16
C HIS A 610 -8.41 15.24 -22.49
N ASN A 611 -8.07 15.32 -23.78
CA ASN A 611 -6.76 15.79 -24.23
C ASN A 611 -6.63 17.31 -24.10
N CYS A 612 -6.49 17.79 -22.85
CA CYS A 612 -6.42 19.23 -22.58
C CYS A 612 -5.20 19.90 -23.19
N GLN A 613 -4.09 19.17 -23.34
CA GLN A 613 -2.85 19.68 -23.92
C GLN A 613 -3.03 20.08 -25.38
N SER A 614 -3.52 19.16 -26.22
CA SER A 614 -3.74 19.45 -27.64
C SER A 614 -4.93 20.37 -27.85
N GLY A 615 -5.98 20.24 -27.03
CA GLY A 615 -7.14 21.12 -27.07
C GLY A 615 -6.87 22.55 -26.57
N ARG A 616 -5.69 22.84 -25.99
CA ARG A 616 -5.32 24.16 -25.41
C ARG A 616 -6.39 24.72 -24.47
N CYS A 617 -6.91 23.85 -23.59
CA CYS A 617 -8.06 24.17 -22.74
C CYS A 617 -7.73 25.28 -21.73
N GLN A 618 -8.72 26.14 -21.46
CA GLN A 618 -8.56 27.36 -20.67
C GLN A 618 -9.18 27.23 -19.28
N VAL A 619 -8.63 27.98 -18.32
CA VAL A 619 -9.24 28.12 -17.00
C VAL A 619 -10.46 29.03 -17.13
N ALA A 620 -11.59 28.62 -16.55
CA ALA A 620 -12.82 29.37 -16.50
C ALA A 620 -13.48 29.22 -15.13
N ARG A 621 -14.33 30.19 -14.76
CA ARG A 621 -15.21 30.04 -13.60
C ARG A 621 -16.40 29.15 -13.98
N GLY A 622 -16.75 28.21 -13.11
CA GLY A 622 -17.92 27.36 -13.26
C GLY A 622 -18.46 26.91 -11.92
N SER A 623 -19.60 26.23 -11.91
CA SER A 623 -20.17 25.67 -10.70
C SER A 623 -19.26 24.58 -10.12
N ARG A 624 -19.03 24.59 -8.82
CA ARG A 624 -18.30 23.54 -8.11
C ARG A 624 -19.03 22.20 -8.25
N ASN A 625 -18.29 21.09 -8.31
CA ASN A 625 -18.91 19.78 -8.26
C ASN A 625 -19.65 19.62 -6.91
N LYS A 626 -20.97 19.36 -6.93
CA LYS A 626 -21.76 19.12 -5.72
C LYS A 626 -21.26 17.84 -5.05
N GLY A 627 -20.43 17.97 -4.03
CA GLY A 627 -20.17 16.90 -3.06
C GLY A 627 -21.29 16.85 -2.02
N PRO A 628 -21.48 15.72 -1.33
CA PRO A 628 -22.57 15.52 -0.38
C PRO A 628 -22.55 16.52 0.80
N ASN A 629 -21.41 17.15 1.08
CA ASN A 629 -21.18 17.99 2.25
C ASN A 629 -20.99 19.49 1.92
N TYR A 630 -21.36 19.94 0.71
CA TYR A 630 -21.22 21.36 0.34
C TYR A 630 -22.57 22.08 0.41
N GLU A 631 -22.62 23.13 1.20
CA GLU A 631 -23.77 24.03 1.29
C GLU A 631 -23.69 25.15 0.25
N GLY A 632 -24.83 25.44 -0.40
CA GLY A 632 -25.00 26.55 -1.34
C GLY A 632 -24.46 26.33 -2.77
N ASN A 633 -24.73 27.30 -3.64
CA ASN A 633 -24.20 27.35 -5.00
C ASN A 633 -22.80 28.00 -4.98
N GLN A 634 -21.75 27.20 -4.89
CA GLN A 634 -20.38 27.71 -4.95
C GLN A 634 -19.85 27.70 -6.39
N THR A 635 -19.21 28.79 -6.80
CA THR A 635 -18.41 28.85 -8.02
C THR A 635 -16.95 28.49 -7.71
N THR A 636 -16.26 27.90 -8.67
CA THR A 636 -14.85 27.54 -8.56
C THR A 636 -14.17 27.64 -9.92
N LEU A 637 -12.85 27.52 -9.93
CA LEU A 637 -12.05 27.47 -11.16
C LEU A 637 -12.07 26.06 -11.72
N LYS A 638 -12.33 25.94 -13.02
CA LYS A 638 -12.36 24.68 -13.77
C LYS A 638 -11.67 24.85 -15.12
N ILE A 639 -11.19 23.75 -15.67
CA ILE A 639 -10.78 23.68 -17.08
C ILE A 639 -12.03 23.59 -17.95
N ARG A 640 -12.19 24.54 -18.87
CA ARG A 640 -13.17 24.50 -19.94
C ARG A 640 -12.54 23.83 -21.16
N HIS A 641 -13.08 22.66 -21.52
CA HIS A 641 -12.61 21.88 -22.67
C HIS A 641 -13.02 22.55 -24.00
N ASN A 642 -12.08 22.71 -24.93
CA ASN A 642 -12.33 23.39 -26.22
C ASN A 642 -12.88 22.44 -27.31
N ASP A 643 -12.73 21.13 -27.14
CA ASP A 643 -13.28 20.11 -28.02
C ASP A 643 -13.83 18.93 -27.22
N LYS A 644 -14.55 18.02 -27.88
CA LYS A 644 -15.06 16.77 -27.32
C LYS A 644 -14.62 15.55 -28.15
N LYS A 645 -13.47 15.64 -28.82
CA LYS A 645 -13.09 14.64 -29.85
C LYS A 645 -11.83 13.86 -29.51
N SER A 646 -10.87 14.45 -28.80
CA SER A 646 -9.61 13.81 -28.44
C SER A 646 -9.54 13.48 -26.95
N PHE A 647 -9.27 12.23 -26.66
CA PHE A 647 -9.20 11.72 -25.29
C PHE A 647 -7.95 10.86 -25.08
N ILE A 648 -7.56 10.68 -23.83
CA ILE A 648 -6.38 9.94 -23.40
C ILE A 648 -6.81 8.82 -22.46
N LEU A 649 -6.49 7.58 -22.79
CA LEU A 649 -6.65 6.45 -21.88
C LEU A 649 -5.65 6.58 -20.72
N ASN A 650 -6.16 6.67 -19.49
CA ASN A 650 -5.32 6.85 -18.31
C ASN A 650 -4.54 5.58 -17.98
N SER A 651 -3.31 5.50 -18.50
CA SER A 651 -2.40 4.38 -18.25
C SER A 651 -1.80 4.37 -16.84
N ALA A 652 -2.17 5.32 -15.98
CA ALA A 652 -1.81 5.38 -14.57
C ALA A 652 -2.94 4.88 -13.65
N SER A 653 -4.07 4.41 -14.20
CA SER A 653 -5.18 3.87 -13.41
C SER A 653 -4.71 2.71 -12.52
N LEU A 654 -5.07 2.78 -11.24
CA LEU A 654 -4.90 1.68 -10.28
C LEU A 654 -6.14 0.78 -10.22
N ARG A 655 -7.24 1.19 -10.86
CA ARG A 655 -8.44 0.36 -11.08
C ARG A 655 -8.27 -0.40 -12.39
N ASP A 656 -8.38 -1.71 -12.30
CA ASP A 656 -8.12 -2.65 -13.41
C ASP A 656 -6.85 -2.29 -14.22
N PRO A 657 -5.68 -2.28 -13.57
CA PRO A 657 -4.44 -1.82 -14.20
C PRO A 657 -3.98 -2.72 -15.35
N VAL A 658 -4.38 -3.99 -15.36
CA VAL A 658 -4.01 -4.95 -16.42
C VAL A 658 -4.69 -4.56 -17.73
N THR A 659 -6.01 -4.41 -17.71
CA THR A 659 -6.77 -3.99 -18.90
C THR A 659 -6.30 -2.65 -19.43
N HIS A 660 -6.04 -1.67 -18.54
CA HIS A 660 -5.52 -0.37 -18.97
C HIS A 660 -4.14 -0.48 -19.66
N ARG A 661 -3.22 -1.32 -19.16
CA ARG A 661 -1.92 -1.53 -19.81
C ARG A 661 -2.02 -2.25 -21.15
N GLU A 662 -2.86 -3.28 -21.24
CA GLU A 662 -3.10 -4.03 -22.47
C GLU A 662 -3.63 -3.12 -23.58
N LEU A 663 -4.66 -2.32 -23.27
CA LEU A 663 -5.23 -1.35 -24.21
C LEU A 663 -4.27 -0.20 -24.52
N ALA A 664 -3.46 0.23 -23.55
CA ALA A 664 -2.49 1.28 -23.78
C ALA A 664 -1.40 0.85 -24.78
N GLY A 665 -1.02 -0.43 -24.79
CA GLY A 665 -0.02 -0.97 -25.71
C GLY A 665 1.34 -0.27 -25.60
N ILE A 666 1.69 0.22 -24.40
CA ILE A 666 2.93 0.96 -24.16
C ILE A 666 4.04 -0.03 -23.82
N ASN A 667 5.04 -0.15 -24.69
CA ASN A 667 6.23 -0.94 -24.42
C ASN A 667 7.23 -0.13 -23.60
N THR A 668 7.46 -0.54 -22.34
CA THR A 668 8.53 0.03 -21.53
C THR A 668 9.88 -0.48 -22.04
N GLN A 669 10.66 0.40 -22.65
CA GLN A 669 12.02 0.05 -23.07
C GLN A 669 12.96 -0.04 -21.87
N TYR A 670 13.88 -0.99 -21.93
CA TYR A 670 14.93 -1.11 -20.92
C TYR A 670 15.97 0.01 -21.12
N PRO A 671 16.29 0.82 -20.10
CA PRO A 671 17.27 1.89 -20.24
C PRO A 671 18.68 1.31 -20.43
N LEU A 672 19.34 1.63 -21.54
CA LEU A 672 20.66 1.08 -21.90
C LEU A 672 21.83 1.89 -21.31
N ASN A 673 21.72 3.22 -21.25
CA ASN A 673 22.87 4.09 -20.91
C ASN A 673 22.85 4.58 -19.45
N TRP A 674 23.04 3.65 -18.51
CA TRP A 674 23.08 3.94 -17.07
C TRP A 674 24.33 4.73 -16.64
N ALA A 675 25.49 4.49 -17.27
CA ALA A 675 26.73 5.20 -16.96
C ALA A 675 26.57 6.72 -17.16
N THR A 676 25.96 7.13 -18.28
CA THR A 676 25.65 8.55 -18.53
C THR A 676 24.65 9.10 -17.50
N ALA A 677 23.58 8.36 -17.17
CA ALA A 677 22.62 8.82 -16.16
C ALA A 677 23.27 9.05 -14.79
N ILE A 678 24.15 8.13 -14.34
CA ILE A 678 24.92 8.29 -13.10
C ILE A 678 25.85 9.52 -13.21
N GLY A 679 26.58 9.67 -14.32
CA GLY A 679 27.46 10.81 -14.55
C GLY A 679 26.72 12.15 -14.45
N THR A 680 25.61 12.29 -15.19
CA THR A 680 24.75 13.48 -15.16
C THR A 680 24.20 13.75 -13.76
N GLY A 681 23.66 12.71 -13.10
CA GLY A 681 23.09 12.83 -11.77
C GLY A 681 24.11 13.26 -10.71
N ARG A 682 25.37 12.78 -10.82
CA ARG A 682 26.46 13.17 -9.92
C ARG A 682 26.93 14.60 -10.17
N TYR A 683 27.05 15.00 -11.44
CA TYR A 683 27.38 16.36 -11.82
C TYR A 683 26.36 17.34 -11.21
N ARG A 684 25.06 17.07 -11.40
CA ARG A 684 23.96 17.86 -10.84
C ARG A 684 23.98 17.92 -9.33
N TRP A 685 24.23 16.80 -8.64
CA TRP A 685 24.35 16.80 -7.18
C TRP A 685 25.51 17.71 -6.70
N LYS A 686 26.65 17.70 -7.39
CA LYS A 686 27.80 18.56 -7.00
C LYS A 686 27.52 20.05 -7.18
N HIS A 687 26.85 20.45 -8.25
CA HIS A 687 26.71 21.86 -8.65
C HIS A 687 25.40 22.51 -8.19
N HIS A 688 24.35 21.70 -8.05
CA HIS A 688 23.02 22.14 -7.63
C HIS A 688 22.46 21.19 -6.58
N PRO A 689 23.08 21.12 -5.38
CA PRO A 689 22.56 20.29 -4.31
C PRO A 689 21.18 20.79 -3.89
N VAL A 690 20.17 19.92 -3.94
CA VAL A 690 18.84 20.26 -3.45
C VAL A 690 18.91 20.29 -1.92
N THR A 691 18.52 21.40 -1.30
CA THR A 691 18.47 21.53 0.16
C THR A 691 17.43 20.55 0.70
N GLN A 692 17.89 19.40 1.21
CA GLN A 692 17.01 18.49 1.94
C GLN A 692 16.76 19.11 3.31
N THR A 693 15.62 19.77 3.46
CA THR A 693 15.10 20.07 4.80
C THR A 693 15.07 18.76 5.58
N PRO A 694 15.61 18.71 6.82
CA PRO A 694 15.44 17.53 7.65
C PRO A 694 13.95 17.17 7.66
N GLN A 695 13.64 15.88 7.59
CA GLN A 695 12.28 15.42 7.86
C GLN A 695 11.97 15.86 9.28
N THR A 696 11.34 17.02 9.43
CA THR A 696 10.88 17.53 10.71
C THR A 696 9.96 16.46 11.27
N ARG A 697 10.24 16.06 12.53
CA ARG A 697 9.19 15.61 13.45
C ARG A 697 7.98 16.49 13.21
N ALA A 698 6.80 15.88 13.07
CA ALA A 698 5.51 16.54 12.86
C ALA A 698 5.53 18.00 13.33
N SER A 699 5.56 18.93 12.38
CA SER A 699 5.52 20.35 12.69
C SER A 699 4.18 20.64 13.33
N SER A 700 4.19 20.85 14.65
CA SER A 700 3.24 21.70 15.34
C SER A 700 3.23 23.05 14.64
N ILE A 701 2.18 23.34 13.87
CA ILE A 701 1.88 24.69 13.40
C ILE A 701 0.87 25.25 14.39
N ALA A 702 1.28 26.30 15.09
CA ALA A 702 0.42 27.10 15.94
C ALA A 702 -0.74 27.69 15.11
N PRO A 703 -1.96 27.77 15.66
CA PRO A 703 -3.11 28.37 14.99
C PRO A 703 -3.00 29.89 15.08
N SER A 704 -2.71 30.53 13.96
CA SER A 704 -2.99 31.97 13.82
C SER A 704 -3.39 32.24 12.38
N LEU A 705 -4.60 32.81 12.25
CA LEU A 705 -5.36 33.15 11.03
C LEU A 705 -6.33 32.05 10.58
N ILE A 706 -7.37 31.91 11.42
CA ILE A 706 -8.75 31.57 11.00
C ILE A 706 -9.21 32.61 9.98
#